data_AF-W2ZFC3-F1
#
_entry.id   AF-W2ZFC3-F1
#
_cell.length_a   1.000
_cell.length_b   1.000
_cell.length_c   1.000
_cell.angle_alpha   90.00
_cell.angle_beta   90.00
_cell.angle_gamma   90.00
#
_symmetry.space_group_name_H-M   'P 1'
#
loop_
_entity.id
_entity.type
_entity.pdbx_description
1 polymer ?
#
loop_
_entity_poly.entity_id
_entity_poly.type
_entity_poly.pdbx_seq_one_letter_code
_entity_poly.pdbx_strand_id
1 'polypeptide(L)'
;MQTLVAQIHAKLKNELNLREIFIPNSKAEARCSIFVSHNYAACPKLCIFMQPGEGMQPGMWSRTIHPKTGFQGSMIPYLKTAIQGGYGVVILNPSTNFCMVNGHRAKILHSSTPEAHVSYVWKNYVVPNAAQEISFIVHDNAGVLLKTFLSSLSGHEQQRVGGIAFIESAHQVSSGDSNALREMLREKAVNFEASTEPMFTVIGSSKARLGCTSLSVGRTSGEANNREWTVHSVQTSAFVFLQSIANGIEESLHAIRATFPNKLIVTVNRARLTGQPYNNPFAVVQCAGQKKETVGSHKHTMDPEWNQTFSFPVTSSEAKVVIIVKDRSFPMNTSLGQVVVTMSEVGLNRADRRWFALRDEKVATSHGNGEVELTLEWVHDTFVARSDSFIRGNRMPTLEAQQRPRNGTGDGENCCYLCKTTFVLHRRRYCRMCLRLVCTSCSDRLFLPGFSEPKRVCSGCCDLQMMLHNKLPRMGGPGGPGSKVPSQDKLDEHAQRMEAMRKREEAEKRPLSINDFDLLKVVGRGAFGKVLLVRKKEGKNSGQIYAMKILVKSHIIKNDQIENTKAEQHILKEISHPYVVRLRYAFQNADKLYLIMDYYPGGSMFYHLRKSKRFSEERTRLYMAQLLTALMHLHSKQIAYRDLKLENILMDPKGNIALTDFGLSKEGQMVEGAIRASQADTGMKTICGTAEYMAPELLRHQPYGKVVDWWSYGILLFEMLTGRTPFVDRNRRQMFKNIMQSEVIYPSHISPVARSLISKLLNRDPARRLGGGPNGGRDIMAHPFFESIDWDKLMRKEIEPPFVPDVSSVDDITNVPEMFQNMAAVDSPVNKKNGEGHHFDDFTYQEDGYIMRATHNLNQHQ
;
A
#
# COMPACT_ATOMS: atom_id res chain seq x y z
N MET A 1 12.25 10.06 14.68
CA MET A 1 12.85 8.81 15.24
C MET A 1 11.82 7.98 16.01
N GLN A 2 11.20 8.49 17.08
CA GLN A 2 10.21 7.75 17.90
C GLN A 2 9.08 7.08 17.10
N THR A 3 8.53 7.73 16.07
CA THR A 3 7.50 7.15 15.17
C THR A 3 7.98 6.00 14.28
N LEU A 4 9.30 5.86 14.07
CA LEU A 4 9.94 4.74 13.39
C LEU A 4 10.24 3.61 14.38
N VAL A 5 10.75 3.93 15.58
CA VAL A 5 10.92 3.00 16.71
C VAL A 5 9.59 2.29 17.00
N ALA A 6 8.51 3.05 17.15
CA ALA A 6 7.17 2.51 17.40
C ALA A 6 6.67 1.58 16.28
N GLN A 7 6.98 1.89 15.00
CA GLN A 7 6.63 1.00 13.89
C GLN A 7 7.46 -0.29 13.87
N ILE A 8 8.73 -0.23 14.27
CA ILE A 8 9.60 -1.40 14.40
C ILE A 8 9.14 -2.25 15.57
N HIS A 9 8.99 -1.68 16.78
CA HIS A 9 8.47 -2.38 17.96
C HIS A 9 7.08 -2.99 17.70
N ALA A 10 6.21 -2.33 16.93
CA ALA A 10 4.92 -2.89 16.50
C ALA A 10 5.07 -4.07 15.53
N LYS A 11 6.06 -4.08 14.62
CA LYS A 11 6.39 -5.26 13.80
C LYS A 11 7.01 -6.39 14.64
N LEU A 12 7.90 -6.07 15.59
CA LEU A 12 8.45 -7.06 16.52
C LEU A 12 7.32 -7.81 17.26
N LYS A 13 6.33 -7.08 17.78
CA LYS A 13 5.16 -7.66 18.46
C LYS A 13 4.21 -8.37 17.51
N ASN A 14 3.72 -7.68 16.47
CA ASN A 14 2.55 -8.13 15.71
C ASN A 14 2.88 -8.98 14.48
N GLU A 15 4.10 -8.90 13.94
CA GLU A 15 4.53 -9.64 12.74
C GLU A 15 5.52 -10.77 13.06
N LEU A 16 6.29 -10.64 14.15
CA LEU A 16 7.28 -11.64 14.60
C LEU A 16 6.91 -12.32 15.94
N ASN A 17 5.77 -11.95 16.55
CA ASN A 17 5.29 -12.48 17.83
C ASN A 17 6.37 -12.47 18.93
N LEU A 18 7.09 -11.34 19.05
CA LEU A 18 8.07 -11.08 20.11
C LEU A 18 7.43 -10.33 21.28
N ARG A 19 7.60 -10.86 22.49
CA ARG A 19 7.19 -10.26 23.75
C ARG A 19 8.19 -9.16 24.15
N GLU A 20 7.68 -7.95 24.40
CA GLU A 20 8.46 -6.89 25.05
C GLU A 20 8.51 -7.14 26.57
N ILE A 21 9.70 -7.00 27.17
CA ILE A 21 9.93 -7.13 28.61
C ILE A 21 10.62 -5.86 29.09
N PHE A 22 10.11 -5.26 30.17
CA PHE A 22 10.65 -4.03 30.76
C PHE A 22 11.60 -4.34 31.91
N ILE A 23 12.74 -3.63 31.95
CA ILE A 23 13.77 -3.71 33.00
C ILE A 23 13.77 -2.36 33.74
N PRO A 24 13.65 -2.32 35.08
CA PRO A 24 13.55 -3.47 35.99
C PRO A 24 12.19 -4.19 35.97
N ASN A 25 11.10 -3.48 35.66
CA ASN A 25 9.76 -4.06 35.50
C ASN A 25 8.79 -3.07 34.80
N SER A 26 7.54 -3.49 34.58
CA SER A 26 6.50 -2.69 33.89
C SER A 26 5.83 -1.60 34.74
N LYS A 27 6.13 -1.49 36.04
CA LYS A 27 5.62 -0.43 36.94
C LYS A 27 6.63 0.69 37.18
N ALA A 28 7.93 0.44 36.98
CA ALA A 28 8.96 1.46 37.15
C ALA A 28 8.85 2.58 36.10
N GLU A 29 8.90 3.83 36.55
CA GLU A 29 9.00 5.01 35.66
C GLU A 29 10.33 5.02 34.92
N ALA A 30 11.42 4.73 35.64
CA ALA A 30 12.76 4.58 35.08
C ALA A 30 13.00 3.17 34.56
N ARG A 31 12.79 2.95 33.25
CA ARG A 31 12.88 1.63 32.60
C ARG A 31 13.42 1.67 31.17
N CYS A 32 13.98 0.55 30.73
CA CYS A 32 14.22 0.21 29.32
C CYS A 32 13.42 -1.05 28.95
N SER A 33 13.43 -1.45 27.67
CA SER A 33 12.84 -2.72 27.22
C SER A 33 13.77 -3.56 26.36
N ILE A 34 13.58 -4.87 26.44
CA ILE A 34 14.15 -5.92 25.57
C ILE A 34 13.01 -6.67 24.87
N PHE A 35 13.33 -7.45 23.84
CA PHE A 35 12.34 -8.28 23.13
C PHE A 35 12.78 -9.74 23.08
N VAL A 36 11.85 -10.68 23.30
CA VAL A 36 12.10 -12.14 23.23
C VAL A 36 11.04 -12.85 22.41
N SER A 37 11.37 -13.92 21.70
CA SER A 37 10.35 -14.74 21.02
C SER A 37 9.49 -15.51 22.03
N HIS A 38 8.22 -15.77 21.70
CA HIS A 38 7.31 -16.52 22.57
C HIS A 38 7.87 -17.88 23.02
N ASN A 39 8.65 -18.56 22.16
CA ASN A 39 9.26 -19.86 22.42
C ASN A 39 10.64 -19.79 23.11
N TYR A 40 11.20 -18.60 23.37
CA TYR A 40 12.64 -18.44 23.65
C TYR A 40 13.15 -19.34 24.77
N ALA A 41 12.44 -19.43 25.90
CA ALA A 41 12.86 -20.13 27.11
C ALA A 41 13.00 -21.65 26.96
N ALA A 42 12.30 -22.24 25.99
CA ALA A 42 12.27 -23.69 25.73
C ALA A 42 12.92 -24.08 24.40
N CYS A 43 13.53 -23.13 23.69
CA CYS A 43 14.12 -23.38 22.38
C CYS A 43 15.57 -23.92 22.53
N PRO A 44 15.97 -25.01 21.84
CA PRO A 44 17.32 -25.56 21.98
C PRO A 44 18.42 -24.67 21.37
N LYS A 45 18.06 -23.82 20.41
CA LYS A 45 18.93 -22.82 19.77
C LYS A 45 18.43 -21.41 20.09
N LEU A 46 19.33 -20.49 20.41
CA LEU A 46 19.02 -19.10 20.74
C LEU A 46 19.86 -18.15 19.89
N CYS A 47 19.28 -17.09 19.34
CA CYS A 47 19.99 -16.06 18.59
C CYS A 47 19.82 -14.70 19.28
N ILE A 48 20.94 -14.13 19.73
CA ILE A 48 21.02 -12.91 20.53
C ILE A 48 21.49 -11.74 19.66
N PHE A 49 20.66 -10.70 19.58
CA PHE A 49 20.91 -9.49 18.78
C PHE A 49 21.34 -8.33 19.67
N MET A 50 22.44 -7.67 19.32
CA MET A 50 22.98 -6.55 20.11
C MET A 50 23.58 -5.42 19.25
N GLN A 51 23.20 -4.19 19.59
CA GLN A 51 23.88 -2.97 19.16
C GLN A 51 23.82 -1.87 20.24
N PRO A 52 24.97 -1.36 20.72
CA PRO A 52 25.06 -0.13 21.49
C PRO A 52 25.13 1.08 20.55
N GLY A 53 24.61 2.19 21.02
CA GLY A 53 24.72 3.49 20.35
C GLY A 53 23.72 4.43 20.98
N GLU A 54 24.14 5.64 21.33
CA GLU A 54 23.25 6.61 21.98
C GLU A 54 21.95 6.77 21.18
N GLY A 55 20.80 6.69 21.86
CA GLY A 55 19.48 6.81 21.22
C GLY A 55 19.08 5.67 20.26
N MET A 56 19.91 4.63 20.08
CA MET A 56 19.48 3.39 19.41
C MET A 56 18.45 2.65 20.26
N GLN A 57 17.54 1.94 19.62
CA GLN A 57 16.42 1.22 20.25
C GLN A 57 16.32 -0.20 19.68
N PRO A 58 15.66 -1.14 20.39
CA PRO A 58 15.52 -2.53 19.95
C PRO A 58 14.97 -2.67 18.54
N GLY A 59 15.54 -3.59 17.76
CA GLY A 59 15.10 -3.86 16.39
C GLY A 59 15.67 -2.92 15.32
N MET A 60 16.53 -1.96 15.66
CA MET A 60 17.14 -1.02 14.70
C MET A 60 18.62 -1.32 14.47
N TRP A 61 19.11 -1.27 13.22
CA TRP A 61 20.56 -1.31 12.92
C TRP A 61 21.18 0.09 12.72
N SER A 62 20.35 1.09 12.36
CA SER A 62 20.76 2.49 12.19
C SER A 62 19.70 3.46 12.74
N ARG A 63 20.12 4.67 13.13
CA ARG A 63 19.19 5.79 13.48
C ARG A 63 18.38 6.24 12.25
N THR A 64 18.95 6.09 11.05
CA THR A 64 18.31 6.32 9.74
C THR A 64 17.77 5.01 9.19
N ILE A 65 16.47 4.95 8.89
CA ILE A 65 15.87 3.85 8.14
C ILE A 65 14.87 4.47 7.18
N HIS A 66 15.13 4.37 5.87
CA HIS A 66 14.29 5.00 4.85
C HIS A 66 13.04 4.15 4.58
N PRO A 67 11.81 4.68 4.73
CA PRO A 67 10.61 3.84 4.58
C PRO A 67 10.42 3.22 3.19
N LYS A 68 11.03 3.80 2.13
CA LYS A 68 10.95 3.22 0.77
C LYS A 68 11.89 2.02 0.58
N THR A 69 12.84 1.77 1.48
CA THR A 69 13.73 0.58 1.45
C THR A 69 13.21 -0.57 2.32
N GLY A 70 11.89 -0.63 2.58
CA GLY A 70 11.25 -1.81 3.19
C GLY A 70 11.74 -2.18 4.60
N PHE A 71 12.31 -1.22 5.34
CA PHE A 71 12.99 -1.42 6.63
C PHE A 71 14.32 -2.23 6.55
N GLN A 72 15.05 -2.18 5.43
CA GLN A 72 16.37 -2.83 5.28
C GLN A 72 17.40 -2.43 6.37
N GLY A 73 17.34 -1.19 6.90
CA GLY A 73 18.17 -0.73 8.03
C GLY A 73 17.69 -1.15 9.44
N SER A 74 16.80 -2.15 9.53
CA SER A 74 16.29 -2.70 10.80
C SER A 74 16.73 -4.15 11.00
N MET A 75 16.63 -4.67 12.22
CA MET A 75 16.88 -6.08 12.51
C MET A 75 15.80 -7.01 11.91
N ILE A 76 14.66 -6.50 11.45
CA ILE A 76 13.49 -7.30 11.04
C ILE A 76 13.81 -8.39 9.98
N PRO A 77 14.63 -8.15 8.94
CA PRO A 77 15.04 -9.20 8.01
C PRO A 77 15.80 -10.33 8.71
N TYR A 78 16.80 -9.99 9.54
CA TYR A 78 17.58 -10.95 10.32
C TYR A 78 16.71 -11.77 11.28
N LEU A 79 15.79 -11.10 11.98
CA LEU A 79 14.89 -11.74 12.95
C LEU A 79 13.95 -12.74 12.26
N LYS A 80 13.51 -12.45 11.03
CA LYS A 80 12.77 -13.42 10.20
C LYS A 80 13.62 -14.63 9.87
N THR A 81 14.85 -14.43 9.40
CA THR A 81 15.77 -15.55 9.09
C THR A 81 16.08 -16.40 10.33
N ALA A 82 16.26 -15.79 11.50
CA ALA A 82 16.45 -16.51 12.77
C ALA A 82 15.24 -17.38 13.13
N ILE A 83 14.03 -16.81 13.12
CA ILE A 83 12.80 -17.55 13.45
C ILE A 83 12.53 -18.66 12.42
N GLN A 84 12.76 -18.40 11.14
CA GLN A 84 12.65 -19.41 10.07
C GLN A 84 13.70 -20.51 10.17
N GLY A 85 14.90 -20.18 10.66
CA GLY A 85 15.97 -21.14 11.00
C GLY A 85 15.76 -21.89 12.32
N GLY A 86 14.61 -21.72 12.98
CA GLY A 86 14.26 -22.42 14.22
C GLY A 86 14.90 -21.88 15.49
N TYR A 87 15.56 -20.71 15.45
CA TYR A 87 16.14 -20.08 16.64
C TYR A 87 15.06 -19.39 17.48
N GLY A 88 15.12 -19.58 18.80
CA GLY A 88 14.57 -18.61 19.75
C GLY A 88 15.34 -17.29 19.65
N VAL A 89 14.72 -16.17 19.95
CA VAL A 89 15.29 -14.83 19.69
C VAL A 89 15.30 -13.98 20.96
N VAL A 90 16.39 -13.25 21.18
CA VAL A 90 16.54 -12.23 22.23
C VAL A 90 17.17 -10.97 21.63
N ILE A 91 16.56 -9.80 21.83
CA ILE A 91 17.08 -8.49 21.39
C ILE A 91 17.40 -7.65 22.61
N LEU A 92 18.68 -7.31 22.80
CA LEU A 92 19.15 -6.50 23.93
C LEU A 92 19.01 -5.00 23.64
N ASN A 93 19.09 -4.20 24.70
CA ASN A 93 19.01 -2.75 24.67
C ASN A 93 20.13 -2.10 25.53
N PRO A 94 21.42 -2.38 25.24
CA PRO A 94 22.53 -1.84 26.01
C PRO A 94 22.61 -0.30 25.92
N SER A 95 21.94 0.29 24.93
CA SER A 95 21.87 1.72 24.61
C SER A 95 20.98 2.56 25.54
N THR A 96 20.06 1.94 26.29
CA THR A 96 19.06 2.66 27.10
C THR A 96 19.38 2.51 28.59
N ASN A 97 20.31 3.33 29.08
CA ASN A 97 20.78 3.28 30.48
C ASN A 97 20.22 4.40 31.38
N PHE A 98 19.67 5.44 30.77
CA PHE A 98 19.09 6.61 31.44
C PHE A 98 17.74 6.96 30.82
N CYS A 99 16.93 7.69 31.57
CA CYS A 99 15.63 8.20 31.15
C CYS A 99 15.34 9.55 31.84
N MET A 100 14.34 10.28 31.35
CA MET A 100 13.85 11.49 31.99
C MET A 100 12.60 11.16 32.82
N VAL A 101 12.65 11.42 34.12
CA VAL A 101 11.54 11.23 35.06
C VAL A 101 11.34 12.55 35.80
N ASN A 102 10.14 13.12 35.72
CA ASN A 102 9.77 14.39 36.36
C ASN A 102 10.77 15.54 36.13
N GLY A 103 11.34 15.61 34.91
CA GLY A 103 12.35 16.60 34.52
C GLY A 103 13.80 16.23 34.85
N HIS A 104 14.05 15.20 35.65
CA HIS A 104 15.39 14.77 36.07
C HIS A 104 15.90 13.54 35.29
N ARG A 105 17.22 13.46 35.06
CA ARG A 105 17.86 12.33 34.38
C ARG A 105 18.13 11.17 35.36
N ALA A 106 17.25 10.18 35.39
CA ALA A 106 17.39 8.99 36.22
C ALA A 106 18.23 7.88 35.54
N LYS A 107 19.04 7.16 36.31
CA LYS A 107 19.66 5.88 35.90
C LYS A 107 18.62 4.76 35.98
N ILE A 108 18.62 3.86 35.01
CA ILE A 108 17.69 2.72 34.99
C ILE A 108 18.27 1.58 35.83
N LEU A 109 17.49 1.08 36.81
CA LEU A 109 17.90 -0.04 37.66
C LEU A 109 18.15 -1.29 36.82
N HIS A 110 19.25 -2.00 37.12
CA HIS A 110 19.77 -3.16 36.36
C HIS A 110 20.16 -2.90 34.90
N SER A 111 20.08 -1.65 34.42
CA SER A 111 20.49 -1.25 33.06
C SER A 111 21.36 0.00 33.07
N SER A 112 21.94 0.37 34.23
CA SER A 112 22.58 1.66 34.50
C SER A 112 23.89 1.91 33.75
N THR A 113 24.48 0.85 33.19
CA THR A 113 25.53 0.89 32.16
C THR A 113 25.23 -0.19 31.10
N PRO A 114 25.86 -0.15 29.91
CA PRO A 114 25.72 -1.21 28.90
C PRO A 114 26.11 -2.60 29.41
N GLU A 115 27.17 -2.70 30.22
CA GLU A 115 27.70 -3.94 30.79
C GLU A 115 26.74 -4.51 31.84
N ALA A 116 26.17 -3.64 32.68
CA ALA A 116 25.15 -4.01 33.65
C ALA A 116 23.89 -4.56 32.95
N HIS A 117 23.47 -3.92 31.85
CA HIS A 117 22.35 -4.39 31.03
C HIS A 117 22.59 -5.80 30.48
N VAL A 118 23.72 -6.03 29.78
CA VAL A 118 24.03 -7.35 29.19
C VAL A 118 24.11 -8.42 30.29
N SER A 119 24.81 -8.12 31.39
CA SER A 119 24.97 -9.05 32.52
C SER A 119 23.64 -9.40 33.19
N TYR A 120 22.73 -8.43 33.35
CA TYR A 120 21.41 -8.66 33.91
C TYR A 120 20.50 -9.46 32.96
N VAL A 121 20.46 -9.09 31.68
CA VAL A 121 19.66 -9.82 30.68
C VAL A 121 20.11 -11.27 30.58
N TRP A 122 21.43 -11.51 30.56
CA TRP A 122 21.98 -12.85 30.54
C TRP A 122 21.54 -13.66 31.77
N LYS A 123 21.84 -13.18 32.98
CA LYS A 123 21.58 -13.92 34.23
C LYS A 123 20.09 -14.21 34.48
N ASN A 124 19.19 -13.34 34.04
CA ASN A 124 17.75 -13.46 34.34
C ASN A 124 16.91 -14.06 33.21
N TYR A 125 17.38 -14.00 31.94
CA TYR A 125 16.59 -14.44 30.78
C TYR A 125 17.32 -15.43 29.87
N VAL A 126 18.66 -15.53 29.92
CA VAL A 126 19.43 -16.45 29.08
C VAL A 126 19.97 -17.65 29.86
N VAL A 127 20.50 -17.45 31.08
CA VAL A 127 20.97 -18.56 31.92
C VAL A 127 19.86 -19.58 32.23
N PRO A 128 18.62 -19.17 32.62
CA PRO A 128 17.53 -20.10 32.93
C PRO A 128 16.89 -20.78 31.70
N ASN A 129 17.40 -20.52 30.50
CA ASN A 129 16.88 -21.02 29.24
C ASN A 129 17.35 -22.46 28.97
N ALA A 130 16.55 -23.28 28.28
CA ALA A 130 16.94 -24.62 27.84
C ALA A 130 18.04 -24.65 26.76
N ALA A 131 18.27 -23.54 26.04
CA ALA A 131 19.16 -23.46 24.88
C ALA A 131 20.61 -23.91 25.16
N GLN A 132 21.08 -24.89 24.39
CA GLN A 132 22.48 -25.36 24.44
C GLN A 132 23.37 -24.69 23.39
N GLU A 133 22.75 -24.11 22.35
CA GLU A 133 23.46 -23.42 21.27
C GLU A 133 23.01 -21.95 21.23
N ILE A 134 23.84 -21.07 21.79
CA ILE A 134 23.56 -19.63 21.89
C ILE A 134 24.44 -18.89 20.88
N SER A 135 23.82 -18.44 19.79
CA SER A 135 24.43 -17.64 18.74
C SER A 135 24.28 -16.13 19.01
N PHE A 136 25.22 -15.32 18.51
CA PHE A 136 25.18 -13.86 18.61
C PHE A 136 25.28 -13.20 17.23
N ILE A 137 24.50 -12.12 16.99
CA ILE A 137 24.63 -11.24 15.83
C ILE A 137 24.80 -9.78 16.31
N VAL A 138 25.93 -9.16 15.94
CA VAL A 138 26.60 -8.13 16.74
C VAL A 138 27.14 -7.02 15.82
N HIS A 139 26.59 -5.81 15.89
CA HIS A 139 26.92 -4.72 14.95
C HIS A 139 27.71 -3.57 15.59
N ASP A 140 28.70 -3.03 14.87
CA ASP A 140 29.47 -1.84 15.24
C ASP A 140 30.18 -2.06 16.60
N ASN A 141 30.24 -1.05 17.47
CA ASN A 141 30.80 -1.09 18.81
C ASN A 141 30.22 -2.17 19.75
N ALA A 142 29.18 -2.91 19.34
CA ALA A 142 28.65 -4.07 20.08
C ALA A 142 29.70 -5.14 20.36
N GLY A 143 30.69 -5.31 19.47
CA GLY A 143 31.71 -6.33 19.68
C GLY A 143 32.63 -6.06 20.87
N VAL A 144 32.90 -4.79 21.20
CA VAL A 144 33.68 -4.43 22.40
C VAL A 144 32.93 -4.87 23.66
N LEU A 145 31.64 -4.57 23.71
CA LEU A 145 30.75 -4.93 24.81
C LEU A 145 30.55 -6.44 24.92
N LEU A 146 30.35 -7.15 23.81
CA LEU A 146 30.25 -8.62 23.82
C LEU A 146 31.58 -9.25 24.25
N LYS A 147 32.71 -8.80 23.71
CA LYS A 147 34.04 -9.35 24.04
C LYS A 147 34.32 -9.22 25.55
N THR A 148 34.03 -8.06 26.14
CA THR A 148 34.13 -7.83 27.59
C THR A 148 33.17 -8.73 28.39
N PHE A 149 31.95 -8.92 27.89
CA PHE A 149 30.96 -9.78 28.53
C PHE A 149 31.35 -11.28 28.47
N LEU A 150 31.85 -11.78 27.33
CA LEU A 150 32.30 -13.17 27.17
C LEU A 150 33.45 -13.50 28.14
N SER A 151 34.35 -12.55 28.42
CA SER A 151 35.39 -12.68 29.45
C SER A 151 34.84 -12.93 30.87
N SER A 152 33.58 -12.60 31.13
CA SER A 152 32.92 -12.75 32.45
C SER A 152 32.09 -14.02 32.61
N LEU A 153 31.95 -14.82 31.54
CA LEU A 153 31.20 -16.09 31.57
C LEU A 153 31.99 -17.20 32.27
N SER A 154 31.28 -18.04 33.04
CA SER A 154 31.84 -19.29 33.57
C SER A 154 32.06 -20.32 32.45
N GLY A 155 32.93 -21.32 32.67
CA GLY A 155 33.27 -22.32 31.64
C GLY A 155 32.05 -23.07 31.05
N HIS A 156 31.03 -23.36 31.86
CA HIS A 156 29.78 -23.97 31.41
C HIS A 156 28.94 -23.02 30.54
N GLU A 157 28.93 -21.72 30.84
CA GLU A 157 28.27 -20.71 30.00
C GLU A 157 29.04 -20.47 28.68
N GLN A 158 30.38 -20.54 28.72
CA GLN A 158 31.22 -20.47 27.53
C GLN A 158 31.00 -21.65 26.57
N GLN A 159 30.73 -22.86 27.09
CA GLN A 159 30.38 -24.03 26.28
C GLN A 159 29.08 -23.83 25.50
N ARG A 160 28.07 -23.19 26.11
CA ARG A 160 26.77 -22.89 25.47
C ARG A 160 26.84 -21.88 24.33
N VAL A 161 27.97 -21.17 24.13
CA VAL A 161 28.14 -20.27 22.99
C VAL A 161 28.32 -21.09 21.71
N GLY A 162 27.37 -20.99 20.77
CA GLY A 162 27.38 -21.74 19.51
C GLY A 162 28.19 -21.06 18.41
N GLY A 163 27.97 -19.75 18.19
CA GLY A 163 28.65 -18.99 17.14
C GLY A 163 28.40 -17.48 17.23
N ILE A 164 29.33 -16.67 16.72
CA ILE A 164 29.30 -15.20 16.83
C ILE A 164 29.53 -14.57 15.46
N ALA A 165 28.53 -13.86 14.94
CA ALA A 165 28.66 -13.06 13.72
C ALA A 165 28.79 -11.56 14.08
N PHE A 166 30.02 -11.05 14.00
CA PHE A 166 30.32 -9.63 14.09
C PHE A 166 30.14 -8.94 12.74
N ILE A 167 29.63 -7.71 12.74
CA ILE A 167 29.46 -6.87 11.54
C ILE A 167 30.02 -5.47 11.87
N GLU A 168 30.95 -4.96 11.06
CA GLU A 168 31.65 -3.67 11.26
C GLU A 168 32.26 -3.51 12.67
N SER A 169 32.77 -4.60 13.27
CA SER A 169 33.14 -4.61 14.68
C SER A 169 34.57 -4.15 14.94
N ALA A 170 34.70 -3.05 15.68
CA ALA A 170 35.97 -2.44 16.06
C ALA A 170 36.63 -3.05 17.33
N HIS A 171 36.20 -4.22 17.79
CA HIS A 171 36.78 -4.88 18.96
C HIS A 171 38.28 -5.21 18.78
N GLN A 172 39.00 -5.41 19.89
CA GLN A 172 40.41 -5.78 19.85
C GLN A 172 40.73 -6.81 20.95
N VAL A 173 41.56 -7.79 20.60
CA VAL A 173 42.15 -8.76 21.53
C VAL A 173 43.52 -8.24 21.98
N SER A 174 43.81 -8.35 23.27
CA SER A 174 45.03 -7.88 23.92
C SER A 174 45.74 -9.01 24.66
N SER A 175 46.96 -8.75 25.15
CA SER A 175 47.74 -9.70 25.95
C SER A 175 47.07 -10.09 27.28
N GLY A 176 46.19 -9.25 27.82
CA GLY A 176 45.45 -9.51 29.07
C GLY A 176 44.19 -10.38 28.94
N ASP A 177 43.74 -10.69 27.72
CA ASP A 177 42.58 -11.57 27.52
C ASP A 177 42.88 -13.03 27.87
N SER A 178 41.89 -13.75 28.39
CA SER A 178 42.04 -15.17 28.73
C SER A 178 42.19 -16.04 27.46
N ASN A 179 42.95 -17.14 27.57
CA ASN A 179 43.14 -18.06 26.44
C ASN A 179 41.81 -18.65 25.94
N ALA A 180 40.90 -19.00 26.85
CA ALA A 180 39.56 -19.50 26.50
C ALA A 180 38.72 -18.49 25.69
N LEU A 181 38.85 -17.18 25.95
CA LEU A 181 38.21 -16.15 25.12
C LEU A 181 38.82 -16.10 23.72
N ARG A 182 40.16 -16.12 23.62
CA ARG A 182 40.87 -16.10 22.33
C ARG A 182 40.52 -17.33 21.48
N GLU A 183 40.43 -18.49 22.12
CA GLU A 183 40.03 -19.78 21.54
C GLU A 183 38.59 -19.72 21.01
N MET A 184 37.64 -19.26 21.84
CA MET A 184 36.25 -19.05 21.42
C MET A 184 36.13 -18.07 20.24
N LEU A 185 36.85 -16.96 20.25
CA LEU A 185 36.84 -15.99 19.13
C LEU A 185 37.50 -16.56 17.87
N ARG A 186 38.57 -17.35 18.01
CA ARG A 186 39.26 -18.02 16.90
C ARG A 186 38.39 -19.04 16.18
N GLU A 187 37.61 -19.81 16.94
CA GLU A 187 36.91 -21.01 16.43
C GLU A 187 35.42 -20.80 16.19
N LYS A 188 34.76 -19.93 16.98
CA LYS A 188 33.30 -19.73 16.92
C LYS A 188 32.89 -18.37 16.38
N ALA A 189 33.83 -17.47 16.04
CA ALA A 189 33.50 -16.12 15.57
C ALA A 189 34.00 -15.78 14.16
N VAL A 190 33.17 -15.02 13.44
CA VAL A 190 33.51 -14.36 12.17
C VAL A 190 33.23 -12.87 12.30
N ASN A 191 34.03 -12.02 11.65
CA ASN A 191 33.72 -10.62 11.45
C ASN A 191 33.53 -10.31 9.97
N PHE A 192 32.54 -9.46 9.66
CA PHE A 192 32.29 -8.94 8.33
C PHE A 192 32.57 -7.43 8.34
N GLU A 193 33.52 -6.94 7.53
CA GLU A 193 33.88 -5.51 7.44
C GLU A 193 34.04 -5.03 5.98
N ALA A 194 33.66 -3.78 5.71
CA ALA A 194 33.89 -3.14 4.42
C ALA A 194 35.41 -2.97 4.14
N SER A 195 35.86 -3.35 2.95
CA SER A 195 37.27 -3.34 2.57
C SER A 195 37.45 -3.28 1.06
N THR A 196 38.65 -2.87 0.60
CA THR A 196 39.07 -2.95 -0.81
C THR A 196 39.22 -4.39 -1.32
N GLU A 197 39.41 -5.35 -0.41
CA GLU A 197 39.58 -6.76 -0.75
C GLU A 197 38.30 -7.39 -1.36
N PRO A 198 38.42 -8.41 -2.23
CA PRO A 198 37.25 -9.11 -2.78
C PRO A 198 36.36 -9.70 -1.68
N MET A 199 35.04 -9.71 -1.89
CA MET A 199 34.08 -10.21 -0.89
C MET A 199 34.38 -11.67 -0.48
N PHE A 200 34.36 -11.93 0.83
CA PHE A 200 34.70 -13.20 1.50
C PHE A 200 36.17 -13.69 1.35
N THR A 201 37.07 -12.80 0.90
CA THR A 201 38.51 -12.90 1.19
C THR A 201 38.78 -12.64 2.67
N VAL A 202 39.75 -13.35 3.26
CA VAL A 202 40.14 -13.18 4.66
C VAL A 202 41.08 -11.98 4.80
N ILE A 203 40.71 -11.02 5.66
CA ILE A 203 41.53 -9.83 5.96
C ILE A 203 42.51 -10.18 7.07
N GLY A 204 43.74 -10.55 6.69
CA GLY A 204 44.78 -11.03 7.61
C GLY A 204 45.18 -10.02 8.69
N SER A 205 45.25 -8.73 8.36
CA SER A 205 45.55 -7.64 9.31
C SER A 205 44.50 -7.53 10.42
N SER A 206 43.22 -7.66 10.07
CA SER A 206 42.13 -7.71 11.06
C SER A 206 42.11 -9.02 11.84
N LYS A 207 42.44 -10.17 11.24
CA LYS A 207 42.48 -11.47 11.96
C LYS A 207 43.40 -11.41 13.19
N ALA A 208 44.57 -10.76 13.07
CA ALA A 208 45.48 -10.56 14.20
C ALA A 208 44.94 -9.60 15.28
N ARG A 209 44.21 -8.55 14.89
CA ARG A 209 43.67 -7.51 15.78
C ARG A 209 42.38 -7.94 16.50
N LEU A 210 41.48 -8.62 15.79
CA LEU A 210 40.18 -9.06 16.29
C LEU A 210 40.27 -10.41 17.03
N GLY A 211 41.24 -11.26 16.71
CA GLY A 211 41.35 -12.63 17.23
C GLY A 211 40.39 -13.63 16.59
N CYS A 212 39.45 -13.17 15.74
CA CYS A 212 38.54 -13.98 14.95
C CYS A 212 38.85 -13.87 13.44
N THR A 213 38.30 -14.76 12.62
CA THR A 213 38.46 -14.64 11.16
C THR A 213 37.64 -13.44 10.65
N SER A 214 38.31 -12.45 10.04
CA SER A 214 37.65 -11.31 9.41
C SER A 214 37.52 -11.51 7.90
N LEU A 215 36.34 -11.23 7.35
CA LEU A 215 35.99 -11.35 5.94
C LEU A 215 35.63 -10.00 5.35
N SER A 216 36.19 -9.71 4.18
CA SER A 216 35.78 -8.55 3.40
C SER A 216 34.34 -8.67 2.94
N VAL A 217 33.61 -7.55 2.96
CA VAL A 217 32.31 -7.37 2.31
C VAL A 217 32.45 -6.61 0.98
N GLY A 218 33.65 -6.10 0.68
CA GLY A 218 33.92 -5.26 -0.49
C GLY A 218 33.53 -3.79 -0.29
N ARG A 219 34.00 -2.94 -1.20
CA ARG A 219 33.86 -1.46 -1.25
C ARG A 219 34.63 -0.69 -0.16
N THR A 220 35.05 0.53 -0.50
CA THR A 220 35.84 1.42 0.35
C THR A 220 35.01 2.12 1.42
N SER A 221 35.61 2.40 2.58
CA SER A 221 34.99 3.06 3.74
C SER A 221 34.80 4.58 3.62
N GLY A 222 34.78 5.13 2.40
CA GLY A 222 34.80 6.58 2.14
C GLY A 222 33.45 7.30 2.13
N GLU A 223 32.33 6.59 1.97
CA GLU A 223 31.00 7.20 1.90
C GLU A 223 30.11 6.83 3.11
N ALA A 224 29.39 7.82 3.64
CA ALA A 224 28.59 7.69 4.86
C ALA A 224 27.44 6.66 4.78
N ASN A 225 27.06 6.21 3.58
CA ASN A 225 26.02 5.19 3.37
C ASN A 225 26.51 3.75 3.62
N ASN A 226 27.82 3.50 3.69
CA ASN A 226 28.34 2.14 3.52
C ASN A 226 28.06 1.20 4.71
N ARG A 227 27.94 1.70 5.96
CA ARG A 227 27.60 0.86 7.12
C ARG A 227 26.22 0.22 7.02
N GLU A 228 25.21 0.95 6.53
CA GLU A 228 23.87 0.40 6.31
C GLU A 228 23.87 -0.68 5.20
N TRP A 229 24.83 -0.61 4.27
CA TRP A 229 25.00 -1.59 3.20
C TRP A 229 25.74 -2.87 3.65
N THR A 230 26.76 -2.78 4.52
CA THR A 230 27.44 -3.98 5.06
C THR A 230 26.45 -4.88 5.79
N VAL A 231 25.63 -4.30 6.68
CA VAL A 231 24.61 -5.06 7.44
C VAL A 231 23.57 -5.68 6.51
N HIS A 232 23.20 -5.02 5.41
CA HIS A 232 22.24 -5.61 4.47
C HIS A 232 22.84 -6.77 3.65
N SER A 233 24.07 -6.62 3.18
CA SER A 233 24.71 -7.57 2.25
C SER A 233 25.11 -8.90 2.91
N VAL A 234 25.48 -8.90 4.20
CA VAL A 234 25.97 -10.13 4.88
C VAL A 234 24.89 -10.93 5.61
N GLN A 235 23.61 -10.55 5.53
CA GLN A 235 22.52 -11.24 6.23
C GLN A 235 22.52 -12.75 5.97
N THR A 236 22.56 -13.17 4.70
CA THR A 236 22.58 -14.59 4.34
C THR A 236 23.84 -15.28 4.86
N SER A 237 25.02 -14.68 4.63
CA SER A 237 26.32 -15.23 5.03
C SER A 237 26.46 -15.40 6.54
N ALA A 238 25.88 -14.49 7.34
CA ALA A 238 25.85 -14.59 8.79
C ALA A 238 25.01 -15.78 9.29
N PHE A 239 23.88 -16.08 8.66
CA PHE A 239 23.09 -17.28 9.03
C PHE A 239 23.66 -18.58 8.47
N VAL A 240 24.27 -18.56 7.28
CA VAL A 240 25.05 -19.70 6.78
C VAL A 240 26.16 -20.05 7.77
N PHE A 241 26.95 -19.05 8.20
CA PHE A 241 27.98 -19.21 9.23
C PHE A 241 27.43 -19.84 10.52
N LEU A 242 26.36 -19.27 11.10
CA LEU A 242 25.79 -19.76 12.36
C LEU A 242 25.17 -21.17 12.26
N GLN A 243 24.86 -21.64 11.04
CA GLN A 243 24.40 -23.01 10.80
C GLN A 243 25.54 -23.99 10.54
N SER A 244 26.66 -23.55 9.96
CA SER A 244 27.80 -24.39 9.60
C SER A 244 28.90 -24.48 10.66
N ILE A 245 29.00 -23.51 11.58
CA ILE A 245 30.14 -23.36 12.50
C ILE A 245 30.31 -24.53 13.47
N ALA A 246 29.26 -25.30 13.74
CA ALA A 246 29.34 -26.55 14.49
C ALA A 246 30.19 -27.65 13.81
N ASN A 247 30.43 -27.54 12.50
CA ASN A 247 31.29 -28.45 11.73
C ASN A 247 32.74 -27.97 11.65
N GLY A 248 33.02 -26.70 11.95
CA GLY A 248 34.32 -26.07 11.83
C GLY A 248 34.32 -24.72 11.10
N ILE A 249 35.44 -24.00 11.23
CA ILE A 249 35.59 -22.65 10.66
C ILE A 249 35.82 -22.67 9.15
N GLU A 250 36.64 -23.59 8.62
CA GLU A 250 36.95 -23.64 7.18
C GLU A 250 35.78 -24.18 6.36
N GLU A 251 35.04 -25.14 6.90
CA GLU A 251 33.76 -25.64 6.39
C GLU A 251 32.76 -24.48 6.27
N SER A 252 32.74 -23.60 7.26
CA SER A 252 31.91 -22.39 7.26
C SER A 252 32.37 -21.35 6.23
N LEU A 253 33.68 -21.14 6.09
CA LEU A 253 34.22 -20.26 5.04
C LEU A 253 33.92 -20.81 3.64
N HIS A 254 33.96 -22.13 3.45
CA HIS A 254 33.57 -22.78 2.20
C HIS A 254 32.06 -22.59 1.93
N ALA A 255 31.20 -22.82 2.92
CA ALA A 255 29.75 -22.62 2.82
C ALA A 255 29.38 -21.16 2.51
N ILE A 256 30.05 -20.17 3.12
CA ILE A 256 29.89 -18.75 2.78
C ILE A 256 30.33 -18.48 1.34
N ARG A 257 31.50 -18.96 0.92
CA ARG A 257 32.04 -18.73 -0.45
C ARG A 257 31.21 -19.41 -1.54
N ALA A 258 30.49 -20.47 -1.22
CA ALA A 258 29.52 -21.10 -2.11
C ALA A 258 28.26 -20.24 -2.38
N THR A 259 28.05 -19.13 -1.65
CA THR A 259 26.91 -18.21 -1.90
C THR A 259 27.18 -17.30 -3.11
N PHE A 260 26.84 -17.80 -4.31
CA PHE A 260 27.07 -17.09 -5.57
C PHE A 260 26.22 -15.80 -5.72
N PRO A 261 26.78 -14.66 -6.19
CA PRO A 261 26.01 -13.45 -6.47
C PRO A 261 25.07 -13.68 -7.67
N ASN A 262 23.78 -13.82 -7.41
CA ASN A 262 22.78 -14.22 -8.42
C ASN A 262 22.26 -13.07 -9.30
N LYS A 263 22.91 -11.89 -9.26
CA LYS A 263 22.43 -10.65 -9.88
C LYS A 263 23.60 -9.78 -10.35
N LEU A 264 23.43 -9.18 -11.52
CA LEU A 264 24.33 -8.19 -12.11
C LEU A 264 23.59 -6.85 -12.25
N ILE A 265 24.34 -5.78 -12.05
CA ILE A 265 23.95 -4.40 -12.28
C ILE A 265 24.82 -3.84 -13.42
N VAL A 266 24.20 -3.17 -14.38
CA VAL A 266 24.84 -2.55 -15.54
C VAL A 266 24.31 -1.14 -15.68
N THR A 267 25.11 -0.12 -15.40
CA THR A 267 24.78 1.28 -15.66
C THR A 267 25.45 1.73 -16.94
N VAL A 268 24.67 2.24 -17.90
CA VAL A 268 25.21 2.97 -19.04
C VAL A 268 25.24 4.44 -18.65
N ASN A 269 26.43 4.98 -18.41
CA ASN A 269 26.57 6.35 -17.93
C ASN A 269 26.40 7.31 -19.12
N ARG A 270 27.27 7.18 -20.13
CA ARG A 270 27.32 8.05 -21.31
C ARG A 270 28.15 7.45 -22.43
N ALA A 271 28.11 8.04 -23.62
CA ALA A 271 29.03 7.74 -24.71
C ALA A 271 29.70 9.00 -25.26
N ARG A 272 30.78 8.80 -26.02
CA ARG A 272 31.43 9.78 -26.90
C ARG A 272 31.45 9.17 -28.30
N LEU A 273 30.70 9.73 -29.23
CA LEU A 273 30.47 9.16 -30.55
C LEU A 273 31.25 9.93 -31.62
N THR A 274 31.84 9.22 -32.58
CA THR A 274 32.62 9.85 -33.66
C THR A 274 31.78 10.00 -34.93
N GLY A 275 31.97 11.09 -35.68
CA GLY A 275 31.25 11.36 -36.92
C GLY A 275 30.38 12.62 -36.85
N GLN A 276 29.14 12.52 -37.32
CA GLN A 276 28.16 13.62 -37.33
C GLN A 276 27.20 13.53 -36.12
N PRO A 277 26.57 14.63 -35.68
CA PRO A 277 25.64 14.62 -34.54
C PRO A 277 24.43 13.70 -34.73
N TYR A 278 24.29 12.72 -33.84
CA TYR A 278 23.30 11.64 -33.97
C TYR A 278 21.89 12.06 -33.52
N ASN A 279 20.86 11.54 -34.18
CA ASN A 279 19.47 11.91 -33.98
C ASN A 279 18.76 11.00 -32.95
N ASN A 280 19.00 11.31 -31.67
CA ASN A 280 18.59 10.54 -30.50
C ASN A 280 19.25 9.16 -30.36
N PRO A 281 20.58 9.13 -30.16
CA PRO A 281 21.31 7.89 -29.87
C PRO A 281 20.87 7.28 -28.53
N PHE A 282 20.83 5.95 -28.49
CA PHE A 282 20.43 5.14 -27.34
C PHE A 282 21.26 3.86 -27.25
N ALA A 283 21.42 3.32 -26.04
CA ALA A 283 22.18 2.10 -25.78
C ALA A 283 21.24 0.94 -25.44
N VAL A 284 21.50 -0.22 -26.04
CA VAL A 284 20.76 -1.48 -25.85
C VAL A 284 21.64 -2.43 -25.05
N VAL A 285 21.25 -2.72 -23.81
CA VAL A 285 21.96 -3.66 -22.92
C VAL A 285 21.30 -5.03 -22.98
N GLN A 286 22.07 -6.05 -23.33
CA GLN A 286 21.65 -7.45 -23.37
C GLN A 286 22.48 -8.27 -22.37
N CYS A 287 21.82 -9.04 -21.50
CA CYS A 287 22.49 -9.99 -20.62
C CYS A 287 21.51 -11.10 -20.19
N ALA A 288 22.00 -12.34 -20.05
CA ALA A 288 21.22 -13.51 -19.60
C ALA A 288 19.85 -13.67 -20.31
N GLY A 289 19.83 -13.50 -21.64
CA GLY A 289 18.62 -13.60 -22.46
C GLY A 289 17.62 -12.45 -22.32
N GLN A 290 18.00 -11.34 -21.65
CA GLN A 290 17.15 -10.16 -21.46
C GLN A 290 17.73 -8.96 -22.20
N LYS A 291 16.87 -8.23 -22.93
CA LYS A 291 17.19 -6.96 -23.60
C LYS A 291 16.56 -5.80 -22.82
N LYS A 292 17.30 -4.70 -22.65
CA LYS A 292 16.87 -3.43 -22.08
C LYS A 292 17.49 -2.27 -22.87
N GLU A 293 16.90 -1.09 -22.82
CA GLU A 293 17.32 0.05 -23.66
C GLU A 293 17.32 1.33 -22.82
N THR A 294 18.23 2.27 -23.14
CA THR A 294 18.25 3.58 -22.49
C THR A 294 17.12 4.48 -23.00
N VAL A 295 16.63 5.35 -22.11
CA VAL A 295 15.49 6.23 -22.35
C VAL A 295 15.97 7.68 -22.26
N GLY A 296 16.00 8.36 -23.41
CA GLY A 296 16.45 9.75 -23.54
C GLY A 296 15.82 10.43 -24.76
N SER A 297 16.02 11.74 -24.86
CA SER A 297 15.54 12.58 -25.98
C SER A 297 16.63 13.54 -26.48
N HIS A 298 17.85 13.00 -26.63
CA HIS A 298 19.06 13.73 -26.99
C HIS A 298 19.10 14.02 -28.50
N LYS A 299 18.36 15.04 -28.94
CA LYS A 299 18.39 15.48 -30.35
C LYS A 299 19.77 16.05 -30.70
N HIS A 300 20.38 15.53 -31.78
CA HIS A 300 21.63 16.03 -32.37
C HIS A 300 22.80 16.16 -31.39
N THR A 301 23.28 15.02 -30.86
CA THR A 301 24.48 14.99 -29.99
C THR A 301 25.51 13.94 -30.43
N MET A 302 26.77 14.18 -30.12
CA MET A 302 27.86 13.20 -30.13
C MET A 302 28.13 12.63 -28.73
N ASP A 303 27.73 13.35 -27.68
CA ASP A 303 27.99 13.01 -26.27
C ASP A 303 26.66 12.80 -25.50
N PRO A 304 25.97 11.66 -25.69
CA PRO A 304 24.75 11.36 -24.94
C PRO A 304 25.06 10.86 -23.52
N GLU A 305 24.49 11.52 -22.50
CA GLU A 305 24.52 11.05 -21.12
C GLU A 305 23.15 10.49 -20.70
N TRP A 306 23.08 9.17 -20.46
CA TRP A 306 21.83 8.48 -20.06
C TRP A 306 21.77 8.20 -18.56
N ASN A 307 22.92 7.98 -17.91
CA ASN A 307 23.09 7.68 -16.48
C ASN A 307 22.09 6.63 -15.93
N GLN A 308 21.83 5.58 -16.72
CA GLN A 308 20.71 4.67 -16.50
C GLN A 308 21.15 3.26 -16.10
N THR A 309 20.70 2.83 -14.92
CA THR A 309 21.03 1.54 -14.31
C THR A 309 20.01 0.45 -14.67
N PHE A 310 20.52 -0.68 -15.12
CA PHE A 310 19.79 -1.91 -15.41
C PHE A 310 20.24 -3.03 -14.46
N SER A 311 19.35 -3.98 -14.18
CA SER A 311 19.68 -5.18 -13.40
C SER A 311 19.25 -6.46 -14.11
N PHE A 312 20.08 -7.49 -14.04
CA PHE A 312 19.90 -8.79 -14.69
C PHE A 312 20.15 -9.91 -13.66
N PRO A 313 19.27 -10.93 -13.53
CA PRO A 313 19.60 -12.13 -12.77
C PRO A 313 20.61 -12.95 -13.59
N VAL A 314 21.69 -13.39 -12.95
CA VAL A 314 22.81 -14.11 -13.59
C VAL A 314 23.24 -15.27 -12.68
N THR A 315 23.48 -16.45 -13.26
CA THR A 315 23.74 -17.70 -12.51
C THR A 315 25.05 -18.39 -12.91
N SER A 316 25.90 -17.72 -13.70
CA SER A 316 27.25 -18.19 -14.07
C SER A 316 28.15 -16.98 -14.29
N SER A 317 29.40 -17.07 -13.86
CA SER A 317 30.45 -16.07 -14.12
C SER A 317 30.83 -15.97 -15.60
N GLU A 318 30.54 -17.00 -16.41
CA GLU A 318 30.81 -17.03 -17.86
C GLU A 318 29.76 -16.25 -18.68
N ALA A 319 28.72 -15.71 -18.03
CA ALA A 319 27.72 -14.89 -18.69
C ALA A 319 28.36 -13.69 -19.39
N LYS A 320 27.76 -13.24 -20.49
CA LYS A 320 28.20 -12.06 -21.25
C LYS A 320 27.17 -10.94 -21.17
N VAL A 321 27.65 -9.71 -21.14
CA VAL A 321 26.85 -8.51 -21.38
C VAL A 321 27.24 -7.96 -22.75
N VAL A 322 26.25 -7.66 -23.58
CA VAL A 322 26.43 -6.98 -24.86
C VAL A 322 25.73 -5.63 -24.77
N ILE A 323 26.47 -4.54 -25.01
CA ILE A 323 25.95 -3.17 -25.04
C ILE A 323 26.07 -2.68 -26.48
N ILE A 324 24.95 -2.35 -27.11
CA ILE A 324 24.91 -1.92 -28.51
C ILE A 324 24.40 -0.48 -28.57
N VAL A 325 25.19 0.45 -29.09
CA VAL A 325 24.76 1.85 -29.28
C VAL A 325 24.14 1.99 -30.67
N LYS A 326 22.95 2.58 -30.75
CA LYS A 326 22.20 2.78 -31.99
C LYS A 326 21.66 4.20 -32.09
N ASP A 327 21.47 4.68 -33.30
CA ASP A 327 20.78 5.95 -33.61
C ASP A 327 19.32 5.70 -34.02
N ARG A 328 18.44 6.70 -33.91
CA ARG A 328 17.01 6.63 -34.31
C ARG A 328 16.71 7.35 -35.63
N SER A 329 17.69 7.40 -36.52
CA SER A 329 17.54 7.85 -37.91
C SER A 329 16.61 6.94 -38.73
N PHE A 330 16.10 7.47 -39.83
CA PHE A 330 15.27 6.76 -40.81
C PHE A 330 16.06 6.64 -42.14
N PRO A 331 16.01 5.49 -42.85
CA PRO A 331 15.26 4.28 -42.53
C PRO A 331 16.06 3.26 -41.70
N MET A 332 15.46 2.81 -40.58
CA MET A 332 15.99 1.86 -39.59
C MET A 332 17.09 2.36 -38.64
N ASN A 333 17.06 1.82 -37.41
CA ASN A 333 17.98 2.16 -36.32
C ASN A 333 19.42 1.74 -36.65
N THR A 334 20.22 2.67 -37.18
CA THR A 334 21.62 2.42 -37.53
C THR A 334 22.43 2.07 -36.30
N SER A 335 23.22 0.99 -36.34
CA SER A 335 24.14 0.67 -35.26
C SER A 335 25.41 1.50 -35.36
N LEU A 336 25.82 2.08 -34.23
CA LEU A 336 27.07 2.84 -34.11
C LEU A 336 28.21 1.95 -33.57
N GLY A 337 27.86 0.80 -33.00
CA GLY A 337 28.78 -0.26 -32.59
C GLY A 337 28.33 -0.95 -31.31
N GLN A 338 29.12 -1.94 -30.89
CA GLN A 338 28.86 -2.77 -29.72
C GLN A 338 30.09 -2.92 -28.81
N VAL A 339 29.82 -3.24 -27.55
CA VAL A 339 30.78 -3.74 -26.55
C VAL A 339 30.29 -5.10 -26.09
N VAL A 340 31.19 -6.09 -26.01
CA VAL A 340 30.94 -7.36 -25.35
C VAL A 340 31.89 -7.47 -24.16
N VAL A 341 31.35 -7.79 -22.98
CA VAL A 341 32.13 -8.02 -21.76
C VAL A 341 31.77 -9.37 -21.18
N THR A 342 32.74 -10.22 -20.86
CA THR A 342 32.51 -11.48 -20.12
C THR A 342 32.51 -11.18 -18.63
N MET A 343 31.56 -11.72 -17.86
CA MET A 343 31.41 -11.36 -16.44
C MET A 343 32.47 -11.98 -15.52
N SER A 344 33.36 -12.81 -16.05
CA SER A 344 34.63 -13.21 -15.44
C SER A 344 35.71 -12.12 -15.49
N GLU A 345 35.58 -11.15 -16.42
CA GLU A 345 36.43 -9.96 -16.51
C GLU A 345 35.97 -8.85 -15.53
N VAL A 346 34.78 -9.00 -14.94
CA VAL A 346 34.18 -8.06 -13.97
C VAL A 346 34.38 -8.61 -12.57
N GLY A 347 35.22 -7.94 -11.77
CA GLY A 347 35.53 -8.37 -10.41
C GLY A 347 34.28 -8.54 -9.54
N LEU A 348 34.19 -9.67 -8.84
CA LEU A 348 33.04 -10.00 -7.99
C LEU A 348 32.83 -8.93 -6.90
N ASN A 349 31.61 -8.40 -6.87
CA ASN A 349 31.07 -7.44 -5.90
C ASN A 349 31.83 -6.11 -5.80
N ARG A 350 32.41 -5.65 -6.92
CA ARG A 350 32.92 -4.29 -7.11
C ARG A 350 32.26 -3.65 -8.34
N ALA A 351 31.95 -2.36 -8.25
CA ALA A 351 31.62 -1.52 -9.40
C ALA A 351 32.86 -1.27 -10.27
N ASP A 352 32.97 -1.99 -11.39
CA ASP A 352 33.91 -1.75 -12.47
C ASP A 352 33.38 -0.62 -13.36
N ARG A 353 33.88 0.61 -13.17
CA ARG A 353 33.58 1.77 -14.00
C ARG A 353 34.76 2.08 -14.91
N ARG A 354 34.57 1.92 -16.23
CA ARG A 354 35.58 2.26 -17.24
C ARG A 354 34.94 2.57 -18.61
N TRP A 355 35.74 3.16 -19.50
CA TRP A 355 35.40 3.35 -20.89
C TRP A 355 35.66 2.07 -21.69
N PHE A 356 34.74 1.77 -22.62
CA PHE A 356 34.84 0.65 -23.55
C PHE A 356 34.70 1.18 -24.98
N ALA A 357 35.69 0.92 -25.82
CA ALA A 357 35.65 1.27 -27.23
C ALA A 357 34.61 0.43 -27.98
N LEU A 358 33.80 1.07 -28.82
CA LEU A 358 32.82 0.40 -29.68
C LEU A 358 33.54 -0.40 -30.78
N ARG A 359 33.00 -1.57 -31.10
CA ARG A 359 33.38 -2.44 -32.22
C ARG A 359 32.23 -2.58 -33.20
N ASP A 360 32.51 -2.93 -34.45
CA ASP A 360 31.45 -3.19 -35.43
C ASP A 360 30.58 -4.42 -35.06
N GLU A 361 29.33 -4.45 -35.53
CA GLU A 361 28.41 -5.57 -35.29
C GLU A 361 28.76 -6.83 -36.11
N LYS A 362 29.37 -6.66 -37.29
CA LYS A 362 29.66 -7.75 -38.25
C LYS A 362 31.13 -8.18 -38.18
N VAL A 363 32.05 -7.25 -37.93
CA VAL A 363 33.50 -7.47 -37.90
C VAL A 363 34.07 -6.96 -36.58
N ALA A 364 34.00 -7.80 -35.53
CA ALA A 364 34.35 -7.43 -34.14
C ALA A 364 35.82 -6.97 -33.94
N THR A 365 36.71 -7.20 -34.90
CA THR A 365 38.10 -6.69 -34.89
C THR A 365 38.22 -5.24 -35.36
N SER A 366 37.22 -4.71 -36.08
CA SER A 366 37.21 -3.32 -36.56
C SER A 366 36.65 -2.35 -35.51
N HIS A 367 36.99 -1.07 -35.64
CA HIS A 367 36.54 -0.02 -34.73
C HIS A 367 35.14 0.49 -35.11
N GLY A 368 34.26 0.61 -34.12
CA GLY A 368 32.97 1.30 -34.24
C GLY A 368 33.09 2.80 -33.92
N ASN A 369 31.96 3.50 -33.93
CA ASN A 369 31.91 4.97 -33.90
C ASN A 369 32.00 5.55 -32.48
N GLY A 370 33.08 5.27 -31.76
CA GLY A 370 33.43 5.93 -30.49
C GLY A 370 33.58 5.00 -29.29
N GLU A 371 33.26 5.51 -28.09
CA GLU A 371 33.40 4.80 -26.81
C GLU A 371 32.21 5.04 -25.87
N VAL A 372 31.97 4.10 -24.95
CA VAL A 372 30.87 4.15 -23.96
C VAL A 372 31.40 3.90 -22.54
N GLU A 373 30.98 4.74 -21.59
CA GLU A 373 31.35 4.62 -20.17
C GLU A 373 30.31 3.76 -19.45
N LEU A 374 30.72 2.58 -18.98
CA LEU A 374 29.87 1.61 -18.31
C LEU A 374 30.30 1.44 -16.85
N THR A 375 29.33 1.15 -15.98
CA THR A 375 29.57 0.71 -14.60
C THR A 375 28.94 -0.66 -14.41
N LEU A 376 29.74 -1.70 -14.20
CA LEU A 376 29.33 -3.10 -14.07
C LEU A 376 29.55 -3.57 -12.62
N GLU A 377 28.55 -4.18 -11.98
CA GLU A 377 28.65 -4.63 -10.58
C GLU A 377 27.87 -5.93 -10.33
N TRP A 378 28.50 -6.91 -9.69
CA TRP A 378 27.81 -8.09 -9.14
C TRP A 378 27.17 -7.80 -7.78
N VAL A 379 26.00 -8.39 -7.51
CA VAL A 379 25.20 -8.18 -6.29
C VAL A 379 24.49 -9.48 -5.89
N HIS A 380 24.31 -9.72 -4.58
CA HIS A 380 23.41 -10.77 -4.07
C HIS A 380 21.97 -10.26 -3.93
N ASP A 381 21.01 -10.95 -4.55
CA ASP A 381 19.57 -10.65 -4.45
C ASP A 381 19.01 -11.08 -3.08
N THR A 382 19.16 -10.18 -2.12
CA THR A 382 18.93 -10.37 -0.68
C THR A 382 17.44 -10.49 -0.28
N PHE A 383 16.55 -10.80 -1.23
CA PHE A 383 15.10 -10.89 -0.98
C PHE A 383 14.32 -11.90 -1.84
N VAL A 384 14.84 -13.13 -2.02
CA VAL A 384 14.01 -14.28 -2.39
C VAL A 384 14.26 -15.47 -1.46
N ALA A 385 13.32 -15.70 -0.54
CA ALA A 385 13.24 -16.94 0.23
C ALA A 385 12.76 -18.10 -0.67
N ARG A 386 13.70 -18.72 -1.42
CA ARG A 386 13.46 -20.01 -2.09
C ARG A 386 13.66 -21.16 -1.11
N SER A 387 12.61 -21.50 -0.36
CA SER A 387 12.60 -22.65 0.56
C SER A 387 11.27 -23.40 0.55
N ASP A 388 10.64 -23.48 -0.63
CA ASP A 388 9.34 -24.12 -0.90
C ASP A 388 9.49 -25.55 -1.51
N SER A 389 10.72 -26.09 -1.50
CA SER A 389 11.11 -27.31 -2.24
C SER A 389 11.70 -28.43 -1.39
N PHE A 390 11.56 -28.35 -0.06
CA PHE A 390 11.65 -29.49 0.86
C PHE A 390 10.51 -29.40 1.89
N ILE A 391 10.04 -30.55 2.38
CA ILE A 391 8.92 -30.72 3.33
C ILE A 391 7.51 -30.42 2.73
N ARG A 392 6.78 -31.49 2.34
CA ARG A 392 5.32 -31.48 2.08
C ARG A 392 4.56 -32.20 3.21
N GLY A 393 3.30 -31.85 3.47
CA GLY A 393 2.48 -32.54 4.50
C GLY A 393 0.95 -32.26 4.61
N ASN A 394 0.13 -32.71 3.64
CA ASN A 394 -1.29 -33.20 3.75
C ASN A 394 -2.56 -32.32 4.13
N ARG A 395 -3.67 -32.50 3.35
CA ARG A 395 -5.19 -32.39 3.60
C ARG A 395 -6.04 -31.06 3.26
N MET A 396 -7.43 -31.05 3.21
CA MET A 396 -8.43 -30.14 2.45
C MET A 396 -9.88 -29.92 3.14
N PRO A 397 -11.09 -29.34 2.66
CA PRO A 397 -11.72 -28.71 1.41
C PRO A 397 -12.65 -27.38 1.54
N THR A 398 -14.02 -27.30 1.26
CA THR A 398 -15.16 -26.22 1.43
C THR A 398 -15.87 -25.41 0.22
N LEU A 399 -17.14 -24.83 0.32
CA LEU A 399 -18.11 -24.23 -0.75
C LEU A 399 -19.03 -22.89 -0.47
N GLU A 400 -20.26 -22.66 -1.07
CA GLU A 400 -21.05 -21.38 -1.45
C GLU A 400 -22.68 -21.45 -1.40
N ALA A 401 -23.70 -20.55 -1.72
CA ALA A 401 -24.13 -19.06 -1.87
C ALA A 401 -25.70 -18.82 -2.27
N GLN A 402 -26.32 -17.56 -2.44
CA GLN A 402 -27.60 -17.07 -3.22
C GLN A 402 -28.71 -16.12 -2.47
N GLN A 403 -29.75 -15.26 -2.91
CA GLN A 403 -30.25 -14.39 -4.10
C GLN A 403 -31.35 -13.17 -3.93
N ARG A 404 -32.29 -12.72 -4.87
CA ARG A 404 -32.54 -11.23 -5.30
C ARG A 404 -33.86 -10.23 -5.48
N PRO A 405 -34.85 -10.10 -6.48
CA PRO A 405 -35.27 -8.74 -7.16
C PRO A 405 -36.75 -8.17 -7.66
N ARG A 406 -37.31 -6.86 -7.55
CA ARG A 406 -38.51 -6.14 -8.34
C ARG A 406 -38.65 -4.48 -8.47
N ASN A 407 -39.59 -3.74 -9.27
CA ASN A 407 -39.59 -2.26 -9.93
C ASN A 407 -40.89 -1.27 -9.98
N GLY A 408 -40.86 0.05 -10.49
CA GLY A 408 -41.95 1.13 -10.83
C GLY A 408 -41.61 2.54 -11.60
N THR A 409 -42.58 3.46 -12.04
CA THR A 409 -42.51 4.75 -12.94
C THR A 409 -43.54 5.99 -12.68
N GLY A 410 -43.91 7.17 -13.37
CA GLY A 410 -43.79 8.01 -14.67
C GLY A 410 -44.50 9.50 -14.74
N ASP A 411 -44.65 10.33 -15.86
CA ASP A 411 -45.10 11.85 -15.94
C ASP A 411 -45.78 12.52 -17.29
N GLY A 412 -46.08 13.89 -17.49
CA GLY A 412 -46.98 14.57 -18.58
C GLY A 412 -46.83 16.05 -19.31
N GLU A 413 -47.92 16.73 -19.88
CA GLU A 413 -48.12 17.75 -21.08
C GLU A 413 -48.51 19.36 -20.95
N ASN A 414 -49.30 20.24 -21.74
CA ASN A 414 -49.12 21.74 -22.27
C ASN A 414 -49.95 23.15 -22.03
N CYS A 415 -49.33 24.39 -21.82
CA CYS A 415 -49.78 25.89 -21.94
C CYS A 415 -50.10 26.86 -20.69
N CYS A 416 -49.19 27.78 -20.22
CA CYS A 416 -49.23 28.43 -18.87
C CYS A 416 -50.52 29.19 -18.38
N TYR A 417 -51.15 28.64 -17.34
CA TYR A 417 -52.35 29.10 -16.63
C TYR A 417 -52.12 30.17 -15.55
N LEU A 418 -50.98 30.22 -14.85
CA LEU A 418 -50.78 31.17 -13.73
C LEU A 418 -50.39 32.57 -14.23
N CYS A 419 -49.18 32.76 -14.72
CA CYS A 419 -48.70 34.06 -15.23
C CYS A 419 -49.21 34.42 -16.64
N LYS A 420 -50.12 33.61 -17.21
CA LYS A 420 -50.71 33.73 -18.56
C LYS A 420 -49.73 33.82 -19.74
N THR A 421 -48.42 33.65 -19.51
CA THR A 421 -47.39 33.76 -20.54
C THR A 421 -47.44 32.59 -21.53
N THR A 422 -47.67 32.90 -22.80
CA THR A 422 -47.73 31.94 -23.91
C THR A 422 -46.38 31.24 -24.12
N PHE A 423 -46.39 29.92 -24.33
CA PHE A 423 -45.17 29.16 -24.63
C PHE A 423 -44.77 29.29 -26.11
N VAL A 424 -43.75 30.09 -26.38
CA VAL A 424 -43.05 30.08 -27.67
C VAL A 424 -42.20 28.80 -27.76
N LEU A 425 -42.39 28.02 -28.82
CA LEU A 425 -41.70 26.76 -29.13
C LEU A 425 -41.88 25.59 -28.12
N HIS A 426 -43.06 24.97 -28.19
CA HIS A 426 -43.23 23.50 -28.21
C HIS A 426 -42.72 22.61 -27.04
N ARG A 427 -42.46 23.13 -25.83
CA ARG A 427 -42.34 22.26 -24.62
C ARG A 427 -43.46 22.45 -23.59
N ARG A 428 -44.54 21.74 -23.92
CA ARG A 428 -45.74 21.41 -23.16
C ARG A 428 -45.45 21.03 -21.67
N ARG A 429 -45.99 21.75 -20.63
CA ARG A 429 -45.85 21.46 -19.15
C ARG A 429 -47.10 21.73 -18.23
N TYR A 430 -47.55 20.73 -17.44
CA TYR A 430 -48.67 20.77 -16.45
C TYR A 430 -48.22 20.85 -14.98
N CYS A 431 -49.15 21.28 -14.12
CA CYS A 431 -49.28 20.92 -12.71
C CYS A 431 -50.00 19.58 -12.59
N ARG A 432 -49.43 18.63 -11.83
CA ARG A 432 -49.95 17.28 -11.66
C ARG A 432 -51.20 17.19 -10.78
N MET A 433 -51.44 18.17 -9.90
CA MET A 433 -52.62 18.18 -9.01
C MET A 433 -53.88 18.72 -9.68
N CYS A 434 -53.81 19.89 -10.33
CA CYS A 434 -54.99 20.54 -10.93
C CYS A 434 -55.14 20.30 -12.43
N LEU A 435 -54.20 19.58 -13.06
CA LEU A 435 -54.12 19.32 -14.50
C LEU A 435 -54.31 20.60 -15.36
N ARG A 436 -53.89 21.73 -14.81
CA ARG A 436 -53.71 23.01 -15.49
C ARG A 436 -52.23 23.34 -15.54
N LEU A 437 -51.90 24.36 -16.31
CA LEU A 437 -50.65 24.39 -17.05
C LEU A 437 -49.71 25.44 -16.54
N VAL A 438 -48.40 25.22 -16.59
CA VAL A 438 -47.50 26.13 -15.85
C VAL A 438 -46.09 26.19 -16.41
N CYS A 439 -45.58 27.41 -16.50
CA CYS A 439 -44.18 27.67 -16.84
C CYS A 439 -43.25 27.23 -15.71
N THR A 440 -41.96 27.13 -16.01
CA THR A 440 -40.94 26.74 -15.03
C THR A 440 -40.92 27.65 -13.80
N SER A 441 -41.14 28.96 -13.98
CA SER A 441 -41.11 29.96 -12.91
C SER A 441 -42.35 29.98 -12.01
N CYS A 442 -43.47 29.40 -12.46
CA CYS A 442 -44.73 29.31 -11.70
C CYS A 442 -45.06 27.86 -11.29
N SER A 443 -44.08 26.96 -11.29
CA SER A 443 -44.27 25.59 -10.83
C SER A 443 -43.01 24.95 -10.28
N ASP A 444 -43.15 24.37 -9.09
CA ASP A 444 -42.10 23.66 -8.38
C ASP A 444 -42.24 22.14 -8.58
N ARG A 445 -41.37 21.34 -7.96
CA ARG A 445 -41.42 19.87 -7.97
C ARG A 445 -41.57 19.32 -6.55
N LEU A 446 -42.77 18.87 -6.20
CA LEU A 446 -43.06 18.22 -4.91
C LEU A 446 -43.24 16.72 -5.07
N PHE A 447 -42.87 15.95 -4.05
CA PHE A 447 -43.28 14.55 -3.94
C PHE A 447 -44.76 14.48 -3.59
N LEU A 448 -45.60 14.08 -4.54
CA LEU A 448 -47.00 13.75 -4.29
C LEU A 448 -47.09 12.31 -3.74
N PRO A 449 -47.94 12.04 -2.74
CA PRO A 449 -48.19 10.68 -2.26
C PRO A 449 -48.54 9.74 -3.41
N GLY A 450 -47.95 8.54 -3.41
CA GLY A 450 -48.08 7.55 -4.48
C GLY A 450 -47.07 7.65 -5.63
N PHE A 451 -46.11 8.59 -5.60
CA PHE A 451 -45.08 8.74 -6.63
C PHE A 451 -43.65 8.76 -6.03
N SER A 452 -42.73 8.02 -6.64
CA SER A 452 -41.32 7.89 -6.22
C SER A 452 -40.37 8.93 -6.83
N GLU A 453 -40.92 9.95 -7.52
CA GLU A 453 -40.18 11.09 -8.08
C GLU A 453 -40.94 12.40 -7.79
N PRO A 454 -40.27 13.56 -7.67
CA PRO A 454 -40.93 14.82 -7.40
C PRO A 454 -41.61 15.38 -8.66
N LYS A 455 -42.95 15.37 -8.65
CA LYS A 455 -43.84 15.74 -9.76
C LYS A 455 -44.08 17.25 -9.77
N ARG A 456 -44.31 17.81 -10.96
CA ARG A 456 -44.48 19.26 -11.12
C ARG A 456 -45.82 19.72 -10.56
N VAL A 457 -45.82 20.70 -9.66
CA VAL A 457 -47.01 21.28 -9.03
C VAL A 457 -46.94 22.81 -9.21
N CYS A 458 -48.06 23.46 -9.53
CA CYS A 458 -48.10 24.92 -9.59
C CYS A 458 -48.06 25.49 -8.16
N SER A 459 -47.49 26.69 -7.96
CA SER A 459 -47.32 27.28 -6.63
C SER A 459 -48.62 27.28 -5.82
N GLY A 460 -49.73 27.76 -6.40
CA GLY A 460 -51.06 27.75 -5.77
C GLY A 460 -51.68 26.38 -5.46
N CYS A 461 -51.04 25.26 -5.84
CA CYS A 461 -51.39 23.92 -5.36
C CYS A 461 -50.40 23.39 -4.30
N CYS A 462 -49.17 23.89 -4.24
CA CYS A 462 -48.21 23.56 -3.17
C CYS A 462 -48.76 23.98 -1.80
N ASP A 463 -49.23 25.22 -1.69
CA ASP A 463 -49.72 25.80 -0.43
C ASP A 463 -50.93 25.04 0.14
N LEU A 464 -51.80 24.55 -0.76
CA LEU A 464 -52.98 23.74 -0.41
C LEU A 464 -52.58 22.39 0.21
N GLN A 465 -51.46 21.81 -0.22
CA GLN A 465 -51.00 20.51 0.26
C GLN A 465 -50.40 20.58 1.68
N MET A 466 -49.75 21.70 2.04
CA MET A 466 -49.30 21.94 3.42
C MET A 466 -50.47 22.09 4.41
N MET A 467 -51.63 22.57 3.96
CA MET A 467 -52.83 22.69 4.82
C MET A 467 -53.56 21.36 5.05
N LEU A 468 -53.37 20.35 4.18
CA LEU A 468 -54.18 19.11 4.21
C LEU A 468 -53.56 17.92 4.95
N HIS A 469 -52.27 17.95 5.31
CA HIS A 469 -51.63 16.87 6.09
C HIS A 469 -51.67 17.06 7.62
N ASN A 470 -52.21 18.17 8.12
CA ASN A 470 -52.40 18.42 9.55
C ASN A 470 -53.86 18.16 9.98
N LYS A 471 -54.24 16.88 10.20
CA LYS A 471 -55.43 16.34 10.91
C LYS A 471 -55.52 14.82 10.59
N LEU A 472 -56.04 13.89 11.41
CA LEU A 472 -56.90 13.89 12.62
C LEU A 472 -56.58 12.60 13.46
N PRO A 473 -56.96 12.45 14.75
CA PRO A 473 -58.34 12.45 15.26
C PRO A 473 -58.64 13.43 16.40
N ARG A 474 -59.93 13.60 16.69
CA ARG A 474 -60.47 14.45 17.79
C ARG A 474 -60.55 13.65 19.09
N MET A 475 -60.25 14.30 20.20
CA MET A 475 -61.25 14.50 21.25
C MET A 475 -61.07 15.90 21.85
N GLY A 476 -62.18 16.62 22.05
CA GLY A 476 -62.17 18.04 22.40
C GLY A 476 -63.52 18.69 22.18
N GLY A 477 -64.45 18.48 23.11
CA GLY A 477 -65.65 19.31 23.25
C GLY A 477 -65.27 20.70 23.80
N PRO A 478 -65.98 21.78 23.43
CA PRO A 478 -65.46 23.14 23.60
C PRO A 478 -65.95 23.85 24.87
N GLY A 479 -65.15 24.78 25.39
CA GLY A 479 -65.60 25.83 26.33
C GLY A 479 -64.49 26.52 27.11
N GLY A 480 -64.47 27.86 27.12
CA GLY A 480 -63.69 28.69 28.06
C GLY A 480 -62.49 29.46 27.47
N PRO A 481 -62.50 30.81 27.48
CA PRO A 481 -61.35 31.63 27.13
C PRO A 481 -60.41 31.86 28.34
N GLY A 482 -59.12 32.11 28.08
CA GLY A 482 -58.18 32.45 29.15
C GLY A 482 -56.74 32.64 28.66
N SER A 483 -56.39 33.84 28.22
CA SER A 483 -55.01 34.22 27.88
C SER A 483 -54.16 34.35 29.15
N LYS A 484 -53.44 33.29 29.53
CA LYS A 484 -52.38 33.38 30.53
C LYS A 484 -51.06 33.72 29.84
N VAL A 485 -50.44 34.82 30.28
CA VAL A 485 -49.06 35.19 29.92
C VAL A 485 -48.13 34.01 30.29
N PRO A 486 -47.11 33.67 29.47
CA PRO A 486 -46.16 32.62 29.82
C PRO A 486 -45.49 32.90 31.17
N SER A 487 -45.38 31.88 32.03
CA SER A 487 -44.58 32.00 33.26
C SER A 487 -43.10 32.17 32.90
N GLN A 488 -42.36 32.86 33.77
CA GLN A 488 -40.96 33.20 33.53
C GLN A 488 -40.11 31.96 33.18
N ASP A 489 -40.33 30.84 33.87
CA ASP A 489 -39.64 29.57 33.65
C ASP A 489 -39.77 29.06 32.20
N LYS A 490 -40.90 29.32 31.53
CA LYS A 490 -41.14 28.93 30.14
C LYS A 490 -40.50 29.88 29.14
N LEU A 491 -40.35 31.15 29.49
CA LEU A 491 -39.55 32.10 28.71
C LEU A 491 -38.06 31.77 28.84
N ASP A 492 -37.60 31.42 30.04
CA ASP A 492 -36.22 31.04 30.32
C ASP A 492 -35.87 29.69 29.67
N GLU A 493 -36.75 28.69 29.73
CA GLU A 493 -36.56 27.42 29.01
C GLU A 493 -36.54 27.63 27.48
N HIS A 494 -37.41 28.50 26.97
CA HIS A 494 -37.39 28.85 25.54
C HIS A 494 -36.10 29.60 25.15
N ALA A 495 -35.64 30.54 25.97
CA ALA A 495 -34.39 31.25 25.78
C ALA A 495 -33.18 30.32 25.83
N GLN A 496 -33.14 29.36 26.77
CA GLN A 496 -32.11 28.32 26.82
C GLN A 496 -32.12 27.42 25.57
N ARG A 497 -33.30 27.03 25.08
CA ARG A 497 -33.43 26.26 23.82
C ARG A 497 -32.97 27.07 22.60
N MET A 498 -33.33 28.36 22.52
CA MET A 498 -32.90 29.27 21.45
C MET A 498 -31.39 29.55 21.50
N GLU A 499 -30.80 29.73 22.67
CA GLU A 499 -29.37 29.91 22.87
C GLU A 499 -28.59 28.62 22.56
N ALA A 500 -29.12 27.45 22.91
CA ALA A 500 -28.56 26.16 22.51
C ALA A 500 -28.66 25.93 20.99
N MET A 501 -29.70 26.45 20.33
CA MET A 501 -29.82 26.42 18.87
C MET A 501 -28.82 27.39 18.21
N ARG A 502 -28.71 28.63 18.70
CA ARG A 502 -27.73 29.62 18.25
C ARG A 502 -26.30 29.11 18.40
N LYS A 503 -25.95 28.52 19.54
CA LYS A 503 -24.63 27.89 19.77
C LYS A 503 -24.36 26.72 18.84
N ARG A 504 -25.38 25.96 18.42
CA ARG A 504 -25.24 24.91 17.38
C ARG A 504 -24.98 25.51 16.00
N GLU A 505 -25.68 26.59 15.63
CA GLU A 505 -25.47 27.29 14.37
C GLU A 505 -24.11 28.02 14.29
N GLU A 506 -23.64 28.58 15.41
CA GLU A 506 -22.30 29.14 15.54
C GLU A 506 -21.22 28.05 15.47
N ALA A 507 -21.45 26.89 16.10
CA ALA A 507 -20.59 25.71 15.99
C ALA A 507 -20.64 25.02 14.61
N GLU A 508 -21.58 25.38 13.73
CA GLU A 508 -21.61 24.93 12.33
C GLU A 508 -20.92 25.88 11.36
N LYS A 509 -20.60 27.12 11.80
CA LYS A 509 -19.83 28.10 11.01
C LYS A 509 -18.31 28.01 11.22
N ARG A 510 -17.84 27.29 12.25
CA ARG A 510 -16.40 27.08 12.47
C ARG A 510 -15.83 26.00 11.54
N PRO A 511 -14.61 26.16 10.99
CA PRO A 511 -13.98 25.13 10.15
C PRO A 511 -13.85 23.79 10.87
N LEU A 512 -14.18 22.69 10.17
CA LEU A 512 -14.02 21.33 10.69
C LEU A 512 -12.55 20.98 10.92
N SER A 513 -12.31 20.30 12.04
CA SER A 513 -10.99 19.85 12.48
C SER A 513 -11.02 18.35 12.85
N ILE A 514 -9.84 17.76 13.09
CA ILE A 514 -9.77 16.38 13.61
C ILE A 514 -10.38 16.25 15.02
N ASN A 515 -10.37 17.33 15.81
CA ASN A 515 -10.87 17.30 17.19
C ASN A 515 -12.39 17.09 17.26
N ASP A 516 -13.11 17.34 16.17
CA ASP A 516 -14.56 17.20 16.03
C ASP A 516 -15.01 15.73 15.83
N PHE A 517 -14.04 14.81 15.82
CA PHE A 517 -14.26 13.38 15.65
C PHE A 517 -13.60 12.58 16.78
N ASP A 518 -14.24 11.48 17.19
CA ASP A 518 -13.61 10.41 17.95
C ASP A 518 -12.95 9.43 16.99
N LEU A 519 -11.71 9.05 17.26
CA LEU A 519 -10.96 8.10 16.43
C LEU A 519 -11.10 6.70 17.04
N LEU A 520 -11.93 5.85 16.44
CA LEU A 520 -12.33 4.56 17.04
C LEU A 520 -11.37 3.42 16.72
N LYS A 521 -11.16 3.15 15.43
CA LYS A 521 -10.44 1.96 14.93
C LYS A 521 -9.71 2.27 13.62
N VAL A 522 -8.82 1.37 13.19
CA VAL A 522 -8.18 1.43 11.87
C VAL A 522 -8.89 0.43 10.95
N VAL A 523 -9.31 0.88 9.77
CA VAL A 523 -10.05 0.05 8.79
C VAL A 523 -9.29 -0.15 7.49
N GLY A 524 -8.15 0.55 7.30
CA GLY A 524 -7.25 0.30 6.18
C GLY A 524 -5.96 1.13 6.23
N ARG A 525 -5.00 0.79 5.37
CA ARG A 525 -3.74 1.52 5.17
C ARG A 525 -3.31 1.42 3.71
N GLY A 526 -3.10 2.55 3.06
CA GLY A 526 -2.63 2.65 1.67
C GLY A 526 -1.20 3.20 1.57
N ALA A 527 -0.71 3.37 0.34
CA ALA A 527 0.64 3.86 0.07
C ALA A 527 0.91 5.29 0.60
N PHE A 528 -0.13 6.14 0.65
CA PHE A 528 -0.03 7.56 1.00
C PHE A 528 -0.70 7.92 2.35
N GLY A 529 -1.37 6.96 3.01
CA GLY A 529 -2.29 7.29 4.10
C GLY A 529 -2.85 6.11 4.91
N LYS A 530 -3.68 6.47 5.89
CA LYS A 530 -4.36 5.56 6.84
C LYS A 530 -5.86 5.84 6.79
N VAL A 531 -6.69 4.81 6.88
CA VAL A 531 -8.16 4.97 6.99
C VAL A 531 -8.60 4.59 8.40
N LEU A 532 -9.23 5.53 9.10
CA LEU A 532 -9.78 5.35 10.44
C LEU A 532 -11.30 5.23 10.38
N LEU A 533 -11.86 4.38 11.24
CA LEU A 533 -13.24 4.47 11.65
C LEU A 533 -13.37 5.61 12.66
N VAL A 534 -14.28 6.55 12.43
CA VAL A 534 -14.47 7.73 13.28
C VAL A 534 -15.94 7.98 13.58
N ARG A 535 -16.22 8.64 14.71
CA ARG A 535 -17.56 9.11 15.10
C ARG A 535 -17.56 10.63 15.17
N LYS A 536 -18.54 11.32 14.59
CA LYS A 536 -18.64 12.79 14.67
C LYS A 536 -19.21 13.21 16.03
N LYS A 537 -18.57 14.13 16.75
CA LYS A 537 -18.93 14.47 18.14
C LYS A 537 -20.14 15.40 18.26
N GLU A 538 -20.20 16.44 17.43
CA GLU A 538 -21.12 17.58 17.60
C GLU A 538 -21.70 18.07 16.27
N GLY A 539 -22.73 18.93 16.33
CA GLY A 539 -23.42 19.53 15.17
C GLY A 539 -24.28 18.54 14.37
N LYS A 540 -24.70 18.93 13.15
CA LYS A 540 -25.34 18.01 12.18
C LYS A 540 -24.58 16.67 12.07
N ASN A 541 -25.34 15.57 12.08
CA ASN A 541 -24.83 14.19 12.05
C ASN A 541 -23.89 13.82 13.24
N SER A 542 -24.05 14.47 14.40
CA SER A 542 -23.48 14.01 15.67
C SER A 542 -23.84 12.54 15.95
N GLY A 543 -22.88 11.77 16.47
CA GLY A 543 -23.00 10.32 16.71
C GLY A 543 -22.82 9.43 15.46
N GLN A 544 -22.85 9.98 14.25
CA GLN A 544 -22.71 9.22 13.01
C GLN A 544 -21.29 8.66 12.84
N ILE A 545 -21.20 7.41 12.34
CA ILE A 545 -19.96 6.70 12.02
C ILE A 545 -19.53 6.99 10.56
N TYR A 546 -18.23 7.21 10.36
CA TYR A 546 -17.63 7.51 9.05
C TYR A 546 -16.24 6.85 8.88
N ALA A 547 -15.76 6.79 7.63
CA ALA A 547 -14.40 6.43 7.27
C ALA A 547 -13.56 7.70 6.98
N MET A 548 -12.56 7.98 7.80
CA MET A 548 -11.61 9.09 7.65
C MET A 548 -10.33 8.60 6.95
N LYS A 549 -10.14 8.94 5.67
CA LYS A 549 -8.89 8.74 4.92
C LYS A 549 -7.95 9.93 5.18
N ILE A 550 -6.83 9.66 5.85
CA ILE A 550 -5.82 10.65 6.25
C ILE A 550 -4.62 10.55 5.30
N LEU A 551 -4.26 11.67 4.65
CA LEU A 551 -3.11 11.79 3.74
C LEU A 551 -2.11 12.82 4.28
N VAL A 552 -0.80 12.60 4.09
CA VAL A 552 0.26 13.49 4.59
C VAL A 552 0.79 14.38 3.45
N LYS A 553 0.70 15.71 3.58
CA LYS A 553 1.08 16.68 2.55
C LYS A 553 2.51 16.49 2.06
N SER A 554 3.47 16.32 2.97
CA SER A 554 4.88 16.10 2.61
C SER A 554 5.13 14.77 1.88
N HIS A 555 4.29 13.75 2.06
CA HIS A 555 4.33 12.52 1.25
C HIS A 555 3.70 12.71 -0.13
N ILE A 556 2.64 13.52 -0.25
CA ILE A 556 2.02 13.85 -1.54
C ILE A 556 3.03 14.64 -2.41
N ILE A 557 3.64 15.68 -1.84
CA ILE A 557 4.64 16.53 -2.52
C ILE A 557 5.88 15.71 -2.92
N LYS A 558 6.47 14.92 -2.00
CA LYS A 558 7.68 14.11 -2.27
C LYS A 558 7.47 12.99 -3.30
N ASN A 559 6.23 12.66 -3.66
CA ASN A 559 5.90 11.65 -4.67
C ASN A 559 5.23 12.24 -5.92
N ASP A 560 5.19 13.58 -6.06
CA ASP A 560 4.56 14.27 -7.19
C ASP A 560 3.08 13.86 -7.41
N GLN A 561 2.30 13.83 -6.32
CA GLN A 561 0.90 13.38 -6.32
C GLN A 561 -0.10 14.51 -6.00
N ILE A 562 0.32 15.78 -6.06
CA ILE A 562 -0.50 16.95 -5.66
C ILE A 562 -1.80 16.98 -6.48
N GLU A 563 -1.67 16.98 -7.81
CA GLU A 563 -2.83 17.06 -8.72
C GLU A 563 -3.69 15.80 -8.68
N ASN A 564 -3.11 14.60 -8.49
CA ASN A 564 -3.89 13.37 -8.28
C ASN A 564 -4.73 13.44 -6.98
N THR A 565 -4.21 14.09 -5.94
CA THR A 565 -4.92 14.25 -4.66
C THR A 565 -6.03 15.31 -4.74
N LYS A 566 -5.81 16.39 -5.50
CA LYS A 566 -6.87 17.36 -5.83
C LYS A 566 -7.96 16.70 -6.69
N ALA A 567 -7.58 15.96 -7.73
CA ALA A 567 -8.51 15.24 -8.59
C ALA A 567 -9.36 14.25 -7.79
N GLU A 568 -8.79 13.43 -6.91
CA GLU A 568 -9.58 12.55 -6.02
C GLU A 568 -10.62 13.34 -5.20
N GLN A 569 -10.26 14.49 -4.64
CA GLN A 569 -11.19 15.32 -3.88
C GLN A 569 -12.27 15.98 -4.74
N HIS A 570 -11.95 16.43 -5.96
CA HIS A 570 -12.91 17.01 -6.90
C HIS A 570 -13.90 15.96 -7.42
N ILE A 571 -13.38 14.83 -7.89
CA ILE A 571 -14.12 13.64 -8.32
C ILE A 571 -15.12 13.20 -7.23
N LEU A 572 -14.66 13.11 -5.98
CA LEU A 572 -15.50 12.70 -4.84
C LEU A 572 -16.54 13.76 -4.40
N LYS A 573 -16.37 15.04 -4.74
CA LYS A 573 -17.42 16.08 -4.60
C LYS A 573 -18.49 15.96 -5.70
N GLU A 574 -18.07 15.67 -6.93
CA GLU A 574 -18.90 15.65 -8.15
C GLU A 574 -19.82 14.42 -8.28
N ILE A 575 -19.42 13.28 -7.70
CA ILE A 575 -20.11 12.00 -7.88
C ILE A 575 -21.22 11.80 -6.83
N SER A 576 -22.42 11.46 -7.31
CA SER A 576 -23.55 11.09 -6.47
C SER A 576 -24.26 9.86 -7.06
N HIS A 577 -23.79 8.67 -6.69
CA HIS A 577 -24.25 7.39 -7.26
C HIS A 577 -24.49 6.32 -6.16
N PRO A 578 -25.57 5.51 -6.20
CA PRO A 578 -25.93 4.56 -5.13
C PRO A 578 -24.89 3.47 -4.81
N TYR A 579 -23.98 3.23 -5.74
CA TYR A 579 -22.93 2.21 -5.67
C TYR A 579 -21.51 2.80 -5.75
N VAL A 580 -21.33 4.06 -5.36
CA VAL A 580 -20.03 4.72 -5.16
C VAL A 580 -19.99 5.27 -3.73
N VAL A 581 -18.81 5.27 -3.10
CA VAL A 581 -18.59 5.91 -1.80
C VAL A 581 -18.92 7.40 -1.86
N ARG A 582 -19.61 7.92 -0.84
CA ARG A 582 -19.95 9.35 -0.75
C ARG A 582 -18.98 10.08 0.17
N LEU A 583 -18.45 11.21 -0.29
CA LEU A 583 -17.70 12.17 0.52
C LEU A 583 -18.68 13.08 1.26
N ARG A 584 -18.45 13.25 2.57
CA ARG A 584 -19.31 14.04 3.48
C ARG A 584 -18.62 15.33 3.92
N TYR A 585 -17.34 15.23 4.23
CA TYR A 585 -16.52 16.38 4.65
C TYR A 585 -15.10 16.19 4.10
N ALA A 586 -14.43 17.28 3.76
CA ALA A 586 -12.99 17.32 3.56
C ALA A 586 -12.40 18.51 4.32
N PHE A 587 -11.26 18.32 4.98
CA PHE A 587 -10.58 19.39 5.70
C PHE A 587 -9.07 19.11 5.77
N GLN A 588 -8.32 20.05 6.32
CA GLN A 588 -6.86 19.99 6.36
C GLN A 588 -6.30 20.65 7.62
N ASN A 589 -5.04 20.37 7.91
CA ASN A 589 -4.21 21.16 8.81
C ASN A 589 -2.85 21.46 8.14
N ALA A 590 -1.87 21.95 8.90
CA ALA A 590 -0.55 22.27 8.36
C ALA A 590 0.12 21.08 7.63
N ASP A 591 0.00 19.87 8.18
CA ASP A 591 0.75 18.68 7.72
C ASP A 591 -0.06 17.71 6.86
N LYS A 592 -1.40 17.75 6.91
CA LYS A 592 -2.29 16.67 6.44
C LYS A 592 -3.56 17.15 5.76
N LEU A 593 -4.15 16.22 5.02
CA LEU A 593 -5.46 16.29 4.37
C LEU A 593 -6.34 15.15 4.91
N TYR A 594 -7.62 15.43 5.11
CA TYR A 594 -8.60 14.50 5.68
C TYR A 594 -9.83 14.42 4.76
N LEU A 595 -10.16 13.22 4.27
CA LEU A 595 -11.39 12.93 3.52
C LEU A 595 -12.30 12.07 4.39
N ILE A 596 -13.50 12.55 4.70
CA ILE A 596 -14.49 11.85 5.53
C ILE A 596 -15.59 11.31 4.63
N MET A 597 -15.73 9.99 4.62
CA MET A 597 -16.60 9.24 3.72
C MET A 597 -17.56 8.33 4.48
N ASP A 598 -18.60 7.84 3.81
CA ASP A 598 -19.49 6.82 4.38
C ASP A 598 -18.72 5.53 4.71
N TYR A 599 -19.04 4.92 5.86
CA TYR A 599 -18.46 3.64 6.27
C TYR A 599 -19.31 2.44 5.79
N TYR A 600 -18.63 1.35 5.47
CA TYR A 600 -19.19 0.13 4.88
C TYR A 600 -18.74 -1.08 5.71
N PRO A 601 -19.45 -1.43 6.80
CA PRO A 601 -19.04 -2.48 7.76
C PRO A 601 -19.10 -3.89 7.18
N GLY A 602 -19.69 -4.08 5.99
CA GLY A 602 -19.61 -5.33 5.25
C GLY A 602 -18.21 -5.63 4.69
N GLY A 603 -17.22 -4.73 4.84
CA GLY A 603 -15.83 -4.98 4.42
C GLY A 603 -15.64 -4.97 2.90
N SER A 604 -14.56 -5.58 2.41
CA SER A 604 -14.22 -5.59 0.98
C SER A 604 -14.66 -6.87 0.25
N MET A 605 -14.93 -6.75 -1.04
CA MET A 605 -15.29 -7.87 -1.91
C MET A 605 -14.16 -8.90 -1.99
N PHE A 606 -12.89 -8.48 -1.87
CA PHE A 606 -11.73 -9.37 -1.79
C PHE A 606 -11.83 -10.32 -0.59
N TYR A 607 -12.18 -9.83 0.60
CA TYR A 607 -12.35 -10.67 1.79
C TYR A 607 -13.44 -11.73 1.56
N HIS A 608 -14.59 -11.32 1.02
CA HIS A 608 -15.70 -12.24 0.73
C HIS A 608 -15.40 -13.25 -0.36
N LEU A 609 -14.67 -12.87 -1.42
CA LEU A 609 -14.28 -13.82 -2.46
C LEU A 609 -13.25 -14.83 -1.93
N ARG A 610 -12.27 -14.40 -1.12
CA ARG A 610 -11.31 -15.32 -0.49
C ARG A 610 -11.99 -16.29 0.48
N LYS A 611 -13.01 -15.83 1.23
CA LYS A 611 -13.84 -16.69 2.10
C LYS A 611 -14.74 -17.66 1.31
N SER A 612 -15.31 -17.22 0.19
CA SER A 612 -16.21 -18.03 -0.67
C SER A 612 -15.47 -18.90 -1.70
N LYS A 613 -14.16 -18.67 -1.90
CA LYS A 613 -13.29 -19.14 -3.01
C LYS A 613 -13.68 -18.61 -4.39
N ARG A 614 -14.97 -18.63 -4.73
CA ARG A 614 -15.59 -18.03 -5.91
C ARG A 614 -17.02 -17.57 -5.55
N PHE A 615 -17.71 -16.92 -6.47
CA PHE A 615 -19.14 -16.60 -6.34
C PHE A 615 -19.97 -17.39 -7.36
N SER A 616 -21.25 -17.57 -7.06
CA SER A 616 -22.23 -18.06 -8.03
C SER A 616 -22.38 -17.06 -9.20
N GLU A 617 -22.88 -17.54 -10.34
CA GLU A 617 -23.10 -16.66 -11.49
C GLU A 617 -24.15 -15.58 -11.18
N GLU A 618 -25.20 -15.89 -10.42
CA GLU A 618 -26.26 -14.93 -10.09
C GLU A 618 -25.79 -13.85 -9.08
N ARG A 619 -24.92 -14.22 -8.12
CA ARG A 619 -24.26 -13.27 -7.20
C ARG A 619 -23.32 -12.35 -7.95
N THR A 620 -22.54 -12.92 -8.89
CA THR A 620 -21.62 -12.18 -9.74
C THR A 620 -22.36 -11.24 -10.69
N ARG A 621 -23.39 -11.72 -11.39
CA ARG A 621 -24.22 -10.96 -12.33
C ARG A 621 -24.75 -9.69 -11.70
N LEU A 622 -25.23 -9.79 -10.46
CA LEU A 622 -25.62 -8.64 -9.69
C LEU A 622 -24.47 -7.67 -9.44
N TYR A 623 -23.38 -8.12 -8.78
CA TYR A 623 -22.33 -7.20 -8.35
C TYR A 623 -21.71 -6.49 -9.56
N MET A 624 -21.57 -7.21 -10.68
CA MET A 624 -21.11 -6.66 -11.95
C MET A 624 -22.15 -5.70 -12.57
N ALA A 625 -23.46 -5.89 -12.38
CA ALA A 625 -24.47 -4.91 -12.78
C ALA A 625 -24.42 -3.63 -11.92
N GLN A 626 -24.31 -3.75 -10.59
CA GLN A 626 -24.15 -2.61 -9.68
C GLN A 626 -22.91 -1.80 -10.06
N LEU A 627 -21.80 -2.48 -10.34
CA LEU A 627 -20.55 -1.88 -10.78
C LEU A 627 -20.64 -1.25 -12.17
N LEU A 628 -21.38 -1.86 -13.11
CA LEU A 628 -21.59 -1.30 -14.45
C LEU A 628 -22.26 0.06 -14.39
N THR A 629 -23.33 0.21 -13.59
CA THR A 629 -23.99 1.51 -13.41
C THR A 629 -23.05 2.56 -12.81
N ALA A 630 -22.21 2.17 -11.84
CA ALA A 630 -21.18 3.06 -11.28
C ALA A 630 -20.16 3.51 -12.32
N LEU A 631 -19.54 2.58 -13.06
CA LEU A 631 -18.58 2.89 -14.12
C LEU A 631 -19.22 3.74 -15.24
N MET A 632 -20.46 3.45 -15.65
CA MET A 632 -21.20 4.27 -16.61
C MET A 632 -21.44 5.70 -16.11
N HIS A 633 -21.72 5.89 -14.82
CA HIS A 633 -21.84 7.22 -14.22
C HIS A 633 -20.52 7.99 -14.29
N LEU A 634 -19.40 7.37 -13.86
CA LEU A 634 -18.04 7.96 -14.01
C LEU A 634 -17.73 8.32 -15.46
N HIS A 635 -18.03 7.40 -16.39
CA HIS A 635 -17.74 7.58 -17.80
C HIS A 635 -18.57 8.71 -18.43
N SER A 636 -19.80 8.94 -17.95
CA SER A 636 -20.64 10.07 -18.35
C SER A 636 -20.09 11.42 -17.89
N LYS A 637 -19.41 11.46 -16.74
CA LYS A 637 -18.64 12.59 -16.20
C LYS A 637 -17.24 12.73 -16.82
N GLN A 638 -16.92 11.98 -17.88
CA GLN A 638 -15.59 11.92 -18.52
C GLN A 638 -14.45 11.44 -17.60
N ILE A 639 -14.77 10.75 -16.49
CA ILE A 639 -13.80 10.17 -15.57
C ILE A 639 -13.50 8.73 -16.00
N ALA A 640 -12.21 8.37 -16.05
CA ALA A 640 -11.74 6.98 -16.12
C ALA A 640 -11.27 6.54 -14.72
N TYR A 641 -11.64 5.33 -14.28
CA TYR A 641 -11.42 4.88 -12.90
C TYR A 641 -10.03 4.25 -12.69
N ARG A 642 -9.59 3.40 -13.64
CA ARG A 642 -8.23 2.84 -13.81
C ARG A 642 -7.68 1.90 -12.73
N ASP A 643 -8.26 1.80 -11.54
CA ASP A 643 -7.81 0.91 -10.45
C ASP A 643 -8.87 -0.13 -10.02
N LEU A 644 -9.58 -0.70 -11.00
CA LEU A 644 -10.66 -1.64 -10.72
C LEU A 644 -10.13 -3.01 -10.27
N LYS A 645 -10.35 -3.32 -8.99
CA LYS A 645 -9.98 -4.57 -8.31
C LYS A 645 -10.92 -4.86 -7.12
N LEU A 646 -10.92 -6.08 -6.62
CA LEU A 646 -11.79 -6.55 -5.52
C LEU A 646 -11.59 -5.79 -4.19
N GLU A 647 -10.41 -5.24 -3.96
CA GLU A 647 -10.05 -4.49 -2.75
C GLU A 647 -10.76 -3.13 -2.69
N ASN A 648 -11.00 -2.48 -3.84
CA ASN A 648 -11.64 -1.17 -3.95
C ASN A 648 -13.18 -1.25 -4.04
N ILE A 649 -13.77 -2.43 -3.82
CA ILE A 649 -15.20 -2.65 -3.81
C ILE A 649 -15.60 -3.02 -2.38
N LEU A 650 -16.24 -2.08 -1.67
CA LEU A 650 -16.75 -2.29 -0.31
C LEU A 650 -18.20 -2.78 -0.33
N MET A 651 -18.74 -3.17 0.83
CA MET A 651 -20.09 -3.72 0.96
C MET A 651 -20.90 -3.05 2.09
N ASP A 652 -22.13 -2.60 1.79
CA ASP A 652 -23.05 -2.04 2.78
C ASP A 652 -23.65 -3.13 3.70
N PRO A 653 -24.21 -2.81 4.88
CA PRO A 653 -24.69 -3.82 5.85
C PRO A 653 -25.75 -4.76 5.28
N LYS A 654 -26.47 -4.33 4.23
CA LYS A 654 -27.42 -5.20 3.55
C LYS A 654 -26.68 -6.17 2.63
N GLY A 655 -25.61 -5.76 1.96
CA GLY A 655 -24.84 -6.58 1.01
C GLY A 655 -24.79 -6.05 -0.43
N ASN A 656 -25.08 -4.76 -0.65
CA ASN A 656 -24.80 -4.10 -1.93
C ASN A 656 -23.38 -3.53 -1.94
N ILE A 657 -22.82 -3.31 -3.14
CA ILE A 657 -21.46 -2.77 -3.25
C ILE A 657 -21.38 -1.25 -3.11
N ALA A 658 -20.18 -0.74 -2.83
CA ALA A 658 -19.78 0.62 -3.15
C ALA A 658 -18.33 0.66 -3.66
N LEU A 659 -18.11 1.30 -4.81
CA LEU A 659 -16.77 1.56 -5.35
C LEU A 659 -16.09 2.67 -4.54
N THR A 660 -14.82 2.49 -4.15
CA THR A 660 -14.03 3.42 -3.32
C THR A 660 -12.64 3.68 -3.91
N ASP A 661 -11.82 4.46 -3.21
CA ASP A 661 -10.43 4.84 -3.52
C ASP A 661 -10.23 5.39 -4.95
N PHE A 662 -10.35 6.72 -5.10
CA PHE A 662 -10.33 7.41 -6.39
C PHE A 662 -8.95 8.02 -6.71
N GLY A 663 -7.92 7.75 -5.90
CA GLY A 663 -6.56 8.30 -6.03
C GLY A 663 -5.81 7.96 -7.33
N LEU A 664 -6.34 7.05 -8.16
CA LEU A 664 -5.85 6.76 -9.51
C LEU A 664 -6.87 7.07 -10.63
N SER A 665 -8.05 7.58 -10.30
CA SER A 665 -9.02 8.08 -11.29
C SER A 665 -8.51 9.34 -11.98
N LYS A 666 -9.05 9.66 -13.17
CA LYS A 666 -8.66 10.86 -13.92
C LYS A 666 -9.80 11.42 -14.77
N GLU A 667 -10.00 12.72 -14.68
CA GLU A 667 -10.85 13.50 -15.59
C GLU A 667 -10.18 13.68 -16.96
N GLY A 668 -10.94 13.45 -18.03
CA GLY A 668 -10.43 13.52 -19.40
C GLY A 668 -10.32 14.94 -19.94
N GLN A 669 -9.14 15.56 -19.84
CA GLN A 669 -8.81 16.69 -20.73
C GLN A 669 -8.82 16.21 -22.19
N MET A 670 -9.74 16.76 -22.98
CA MET A 670 -9.85 16.44 -24.41
C MET A 670 -8.79 17.19 -25.23
N VAL A 671 -7.73 16.47 -25.60
CA VAL A 671 -7.02 16.70 -26.86
C VAL A 671 -6.92 15.34 -27.56
N GLU A 672 -7.65 15.20 -28.68
CA GLU A 672 -7.55 14.05 -29.61
C GLU A 672 -7.71 12.65 -28.98
N GLY A 673 -8.63 12.50 -28.02
CA GLY A 673 -9.10 11.20 -27.51
C GLY A 673 -8.08 10.38 -26.70
N ALA A 674 -6.89 10.93 -26.45
CA ALA A 674 -5.72 10.21 -25.97
C ALA A 674 -5.19 10.76 -24.64
N ILE A 675 -5.23 9.96 -23.56
CA ILE A 675 -4.46 10.30 -22.35
C ILE A 675 -2.97 10.20 -22.71
N ARG A 676 -2.26 11.34 -22.68
CA ARG A 676 -0.85 11.45 -23.09
C ARG A 676 0.03 10.39 -22.43
N ALA A 677 0.88 9.75 -23.23
CA ALA A 677 1.70 8.58 -22.85
C ALA A 677 2.71 8.85 -21.71
N SER A 678 3.03 10.11 -21.41
CA SER A 678 3.99 10.51 -20.37
C SER A 678 3.65 10.05 -18.95
N GLN A 679 2.44 9.55 -18.70
CA GLN A 679 2.04 8.98 -17.40
C GLN A 679 2.07 7.45 -17.33
N ALA A 680 2.41 6.75 -18.42
CA ALA A 680 2.67 5.30 -18.37
C ALA A 680 3.91 4.98 -17.51
N ASP A 681 4.96 5.81 -17.63
CA ASP A 681 6.22 5.64 -16.87
C ASP A 681 6.07 5.95 -15.37
N THR A 682 5.17 6.84 -14.99
CA THR A 682 4.81 7.05 -13.57
C THR A 682 4.04 5.84 -13.01
N GLY A 683 3.19 5.20 -13.82
CA GLY A 683 2.47 3.99 -13.44
C GLY A 683 3.37 2.76 -13.19
N MET A 684 4.60 2.75 -13.74
CA MET A 684 5.54 1.63 -13.57
C MET A 684 6.36 1.65 -12.27
N LYS A 685 6.28 2.71 -11.45
CA LYS A 685 7.13 2.87 -10.25
C LYS A 685 6.44 2.29 -9.00
N THR A 686 6.81 1.06 -8.65
CA THR A 686 6.35 0.28 -7.44
C THR A 686 5.00 -0.44 -7.59
N ILE A 687 4.87 -1.27 -8.63
CA ILE A 687 3.72 -2.17 -8.77
C ILE A 687 3.94 -3.43 -7.91
N CYS A 688 3.34 -3.42 -6.71
CA CYS A 688 3.20 -4.56 -5.79
C CYS A 688 1.71 -4.77 -5.52
N GLY A 689 1.03 -5.48 -6.43
CA GLY A 689 -0.42 -5.36 -6.65
C GLY A 689 -0.74 -4.19 -7.61
N THR A 690 -1.70 -4.27 -8.54
CA THR A 690 -2.55 -5.41 -8.93
C THR A 690 -2.50 -5.58 -10.46
N ALA A 691 -1.30 -5.89 -10.97
CA ALA A 691 -0.93 -5.88 -12.39
C ALA A 691 -1.74 -6.82 -13.30
N GLU A 692 -2.47 -7.79 -12.72
CA GLU A 692 -3.32 -8.76 -13.42
C GLU A 692 -4.54 -8.12 -14.11
N TYR A 693 -4.98 -6.95 -13.63
CA TYR A 693 -6.14 -6.23 -14.14
C TYR A 693 -5.80 -5.24 -15.28
N MET A 694 -4.53 -5.12 -15.66
CA MET A 694 -4.05 -4.14 -16.65
C MET A 694 -4.45 -4.53 -18.08
N ALA A 695 -5.00 -3.57 -18.82
CA ALA A 695 -5.36 -3.74 -20.22
C ALA A 695 -4.13 -3.83 -21.15
N PRO A 696 -4.18 -4.59 -22.27
CA PRO A 696 -3.03 -4.78 -23.17
C PRO A 696 -2.46 -3.48 -23.74
N GLU A 697 -3.30 -2.47 -24.02
CA GLU A 697 -2.88 -1.15 -24.47
C GLU A 697 -2.01 -0.40 -23.45
N LEU A 698 -2.26 -0.58 -22.14
CA LEU A 698 -1.42 -0.02 -21.06
C LEU A 698 -0.03 -0.67 -21.08
N LEU A 699 0.03 -1.99 -21.27
CA LEU A 699 1.28 -2.75 -21.36
C LEU A 699 2.06 -2.46 -22.66
N ARG A 700 1.40 -1.93 -23.70
CA ARG A 700 2.01 -1.44 -24.94
C ARG A 700 2.45 0.03 -24.88
N HIS A 701 2.22 0.72 -23.75
CA HIS A 701 2.39 2.18 -23.62
C HIS A 701 1.60 2.98 -24.69
N GLN A 702 0.52 2.40 -25.23
CA GLN A 702 -0.35 3.07 -26.20
C GLN A 702 -1.20 4.13 -25.49
N PRO A 703 -1.56 5.24 -26.16
CA PRO A 703 -2.54 6.17 -25.62
C PRO A 703 -3.88 5.45 -25.42
N TYR A 704 -4.54 5.77 -24.31
CA TYR A 704 -5.73 5.06 -23.86
C TYR A 704 -6.78 6.03 -23.29
N GLY A 705 -7.98 5.52 -23.08
CA GLY A 705 -9.10 6.23 -22.45
C GLY A 705 -9.95 5.30 -21.60
N LYS A 706 -11.19 5.71 -21.31
CA LYS A 706 -12.17 5.01 -20.46
C LYS A 706 -12.38 3.50 -20.77
N VAL A 707 -12.10 3.07 -22.00
CA VAL A 707 -12.20 1.66 -22.45
C VAL A 707 -11.29 0.68 -21.70
N VAL A 708 -10.26 1.15 -20.97
CA VAL A 708 -9.45 0.28 -20.09
C VAL A 708 -10.26 -0.28 -18.92
N ASP A 709 -11.24 0.47 -18.40
CA ASP A 709 -12.07 0.04 -17.28
C ASP A 709 -12.92 -1.19 -17.65
N TRP A 710 -13.32 -1.31 -18.93
CA TRP A 710 -14.06 -2.48 -19.44
C TRP A 710 -13.21 -3.75 -19.55
N TRP A 711 -11.89 -3.62 -19.77
CA TRP A 711 -10.99 -4.77 -19.66
C TRP A 711 -10.91 -5.24 -18.21
N SER A 712 -10.61 -4.33 -17.28
CA SER A 712 -10.50 -4.67 -15.85
C SER A 712 -11.83 -5.21 -15.29
N TYR A 713 -12.97 -4.74 -15.82
CA TYR A 713 -14.31 -5.27 -15.54
C TYR A 713 -14.48 -6.71 -16.06
N GLY A 714 -13.93 -7.04 -17.24
CA GLY A 714 -13.85 -8.41 -17.75
C GLY A 714 -12.96 -9.33 -16.90
N ILE A 715 -11.82 -8.82 -16.40
CA ILE A 715 -10.93 -9.55 -15.48
C ILE A 715 -11.66 -9.83 -14.16
N LEU A 716 -12.34 -8.82 -13.61
CA LEU A 716 -13.10 -8.93 -12.37
C LEU A 716 -14.27 -9.92 -12.47
N LEU A 717 -15.00 -9.93 -13.60
CA LEU A 717 -16.05 -10.90 -13.89
C LEU A 717 -15.51 -12.34 -13.89
N PHE A 718 -14.36 -12.57 -14.53
CA PHE A 718 -13.71 -13.89 -14.52
C PHE A 718 -13.21 -14.27 -13.13
N GLU A 719 -12.61 -13.35 -12.36
CA GLU A 719 -12.12 -13.65 -11.00
C GLU A 719 -13.28 -13.95 -10.04
N MET A 720 -14.39 -13.20 -10.09
CA MET A 720 -15.57 -13.51 -9.27
C MET A 720 -16.11 -14.93 -9.53
N LEU A 721 -16.17 -15.37 -10.80
CA LEU A 721 -16.70 -16.70 -11.14
C LEU A 721 -15.72 -17.86 -10.86
N THR A 722 -14.40 -17.60 -10.81
CA THR A 722 -13.36 -18.66 -10.79
C THR A 722 -12.38 -18.62 -9.61
N GLY A 723 -12.35 -17.53 -8.82
CA GLY A 723 -11.45 -17.33 -7.69
C GLY A 723 -10.02 -16.86 -8.02
N ARG A 724 -9.73 -16.63 -9.31
CA ARG A 724 -8.43 -16.17 -9.83
C ARG A 724 -8.57 -15.34 -11.11
N THR A 725 -7.63 -14.46 -11.41
CA THR A 725 -7.63 -13.74 -12.70
C THR A 725 -7.27 -14.69 -13.87
N PRO A 726 -7.67 -14.40 -15.12
CA PRO A 726 -7.52 -15.34 -16.25
C PRO A 726 -6.09 -15.48 -16.79
N PHE A 727 -5.17 -14.56 -16.43
CA PHE A 727 -3.82 -14.49 -17.00
C PHE A 727 -2.69 -14.61 -15.96
N VAL A 728 -3.05 -14.85 -14.69
CA VAL A 728 -2.12 -14.94 -13.55
C VAL A 728 -0.96 -15.89 -13.81
N ASP A 729 0.26 -15.46 -13.48
CA ASP A 729 1.47 -16.28 -13.50
C ASP A 729 2.41 -15.84 -12.37
N ARG A 730 3.17 -16.78 -11.80
CA ARG A 730 4.20 -16.48 -10.79
C ARG A 730 5.32 -15.60 -11.38
N ASN A 731 5.58 -15.72 -12.67
CA ASN A 731 6.50 -14.85 -13.41
C ASN A 731 5.72 -13.69 -14.05
N ARG A 732 5.88 -12.48 -13.48
CA ARG A 732 5.23 -11.25 -13.98
C ARG A 732 5.45 -10.97 -15.47
N ARG A 733 6.57 -11.38 -16.07
CA ARG A 733 6.77 -11.26 -17.54
C ARG A 733 5.92 -12.24 -18.32
N GLN A 734 5.78 -13.47 -17.83
CA GLN A 734 4.90 -14.46 -18.45
C GLN A 734 3.43 -14.06 -18.26
N MET A 735 3.03 -13.52 -17.11
CA MET A 735 1.71 -12.91 -16.89
C MET A 735 1.43 -11.77 -17.89
N PHE A 736 2.40 -10.87 -18.12
CA PHE A 736 2.27 -9.82 -19.15
C PHE A 736 2.18 -10.41 -20.57
N LYS A 737 2.94 -11.46 -20.88
CA LYS A 737 2.82 -12.22 -22.14
C LYS A 737 1.43 -12.87 -22.26
N ASN A 738 0.89 -13.42 -21.17
CA ASN A 738 -0.44 -14.03 -21.12
C ASN A 738 -1.53 -12.99 -21.40
N ILE A 739 -1.50 -11.84 -20.72
CA ILE A 739 -2.39 -10.69 -20.99
C ILE A 739 -2.31 -10.26 -22.46
N MET A 740 -1.11 -10.27 -23.05
CA MET A 740 -0.86 -9.81 -24.42
C MET A 740 -1.17 -10.82 -25.54
N GLN A 741 -1.14 -12.14 -25.25
CA GLN A 741 -1.13 -13.18 -26.30
C GLN A 741 -2.04 -14.39 -26.00
N SER A 742 -2.09 -14.91 -24.77
CA SER A 742 -2.75 -16.20 -24.46
C SER A 742 -4.28 -16.12 -24.51
N GLU A 743 -4.95 -17.19 -24.92
CA GLU A 743 -6.42 -17.25 -24.83
C GLU A 743 -6.89 -17.44 -23.38
N VAL A 744 -8.15 -17.09 -23.11
CA VAL A 744 -8.76 -17.24 -21.78
C VAL A 744 -9.22 -18.70 -21.61
N ILE A 745 -8.64 -19.40 -20.64
CA ILE A 745 -9.01 -20.79 -20.34
C ILE A 745 -10.23 -20.81 -19.40
N TYR A 746 -11.40 -21.17 -19.95
CA TYR A 746 -12.66 -21.23 -19.20
C TYR A 746 -12.86 -22.61 -18.54
N PRO A 747 -13.09 -22.67 -17.21
CA PRO A 747 -13.58 -23.87 -16.55
C PRO A 747 -14.94 -24.34 -17.11
N SER A 748 -15.20 -25.65 -17.02
CA SER A 748 -16.45 -26.27 -17.49
C SER A 748 -17.73 -25.70 -16.85
N HIS A 749 -17.64 -25.20 -15.62
CA HIS A 749 -18.77 -24.60 -14.90
C HIS A 749 -19.10 -23.15 -15.33
N ILE A 750 -18.32 -22.54 -16.23
CA ILE A 750 -18.62 -21.20 -16.77
C ILE A 750 -19.60 -21.32 -17.94
N SER A 751 -20.80 -20.78 -17.77
CA SER A 751 -21.88 -20.84 -18.75
C SER A 751 -21.48 -20.25 -20.11
N PRO A 752 -22.10 -20.68 -21.22
CA PRO A 752 -21.87 -20.06 -22.54
C PRO A 752 -22.15 -18.55 -22.55
N VAL A 753 -23.12 -18.10 -21.76
CA VAL A 753 -23.53 -16.68 -21.67
C VAL A 753 -22.47 -15.84 -20.95
N ALA A 754 -21.98 -16.32 -19.79
CA ALA A 754 -20.86 -15.67 -19.08
C ALA A 754 -19.58 -15.67 -19.93
N ARG A 755 -19.28 -16.80 -20.60
CA ARG A 755 -18.15 -16.93 -21.53
C ARG A 755 -18.21 -15.94 -22.69
N SER A 756 -19.41 -15.73 -23.26
CA SER A 756 -19.65 -14.76 -24.33
C SER A 756 -19.47 -13.31 -23.87
N LEU A 757 -19.79 -12.99 -22.61
CA LEU A 757 -19.51 -11.65 -22.07
C LEU A 757 -18.01 -11.44 -21.85
N ILE A 758 -17.35 -12.40 -21.19
CA ILE A 758 -15.92 -12.30 -20.85
C ILE A 758 -15.06 -12.19 -22.11
N SER A 759 -15.33 -12.97 -23.16
CA SER A 759 -14.54 -12.91 -24.40
C SER A 759 -14.66 -11.57 -25.14
N LYS A 760 -15.83 -10.92 -25.09
CA LYS A 760 -16.06 -9.59 -25.70
C LYS A 760 -15.45 -8.46 -24.87
N LEU A 761 -15.40 -8.59 -23.54
CA LEU A 761 -14.75 -7.63 -22.63
C LEU A 761 -13.22 -7.77 -22.64
N LEU A 762 -12.70 -8.99 -22.75
CA LEU A 762 -11.26 -9.29 -22.83
C LEU A 762 -10.73 -9.28 -24.27
N ASN A 763 -11.33 -8.45 -25.13
CA ASN A 763 -10.76 -8.16 -26.44
C ASN A 763 -9.51 -7.29 -26.30
N ARG A 764 -8.43 -7.69 -26.99
CA ARG A 764 -7.10 -7.05 -26.98
C ARG A 764 -6.99 -5.82 -27.88
N ASP A 765 -7.97 -5.67 -28.77
CA ASP A 765 -8.24 -4.47 -29.54
C ASP A 765 -9.31 -3.64 -28.79
N PRO A 766 -8.97 -2.43 -28.30
CA PRO A 766 -9.93 -1.59 -27.57
C PRO A 766 -11.12 -1.14 -28.43
N ALA A 767 -10.95 -0.96 -29.74
CA ALA A 767 -12.03 -0.54 -30.63
C ALA A 767 -13.05 -1.66 -30.89
N ARG A 768 -12.62 -2.92 -30.74
CA ARG A 768 -13.48 -4.12 -30.85
C ARG A 768 -13.88 -4.70 -29.48
N ARG A 769 -13.58 -4.01 -28.38
CA ARG A 769 -13.97 -4.38 -27.01
C ARG A 769 -15.41 -3.96 -26.74
N LEU A 770 -16.19 -4.80 -26.06
CA LEU A 770 -17.54 -4.43 -25.63
C LEU A 770 -17.48 -3.21 -24.70
N GLY A 771 -18.28 -2.19 -25.00
CA GLY A 771 -18.23 -0.89 -24.33
C GLY A 771 -17.16 0.08 -24.84
N GLY A 772 -16.35 -0.30 -25.84
CA GLY A 772 -15.46 0.60 -26.57
C GLY A 772 -16.15 1.41 -27.69
N GLY A 773 -17.34 0.97 -28.12
CA GLY A 773 -18.16 1.65 -29.13
C GLY A 773 -18.89 2.90 -28.62
N PRO A 774 -19.60 3.63 -29.51
CA PRO A 774 -20.24 4.92 -29.18
C PRO A 774 -21.35 4.83 -28.12
N ASN A 775 -21.95 3.64 -27.95
CA ASN A 775 -22.94 3.37 -26.90
C ASN A 775 -22.32 3.18 -25.51
N GLY A 776 -21.01 2.94 -25.42
CA GLY A 776 -20.28 2.66 -24.19
C GLY A 776 -20.87 1.49 -23.42
N GLY A 777 -20.96 1.62 -22.09
CA GLY A 777 -21.49 0.58 -21.20
C GLY A 777 -22.92 0.12 -21.50
N ARG A 778 -23.69 0.79 -22.36
CA ARG A 778 -25.00 0.29 -22.83
C ARG A 778 -24.87 -1.01 -23.64
N ASP A 779 -23.79 -1.21 -24.39
CA ASP A 779 -23.55 -2.47 -25.12
C ASP A 779 -23.26 -3.64 -24.15
N ILE A 780 -22.70 -3.33 -22.97
CA ILE A 780 -22.49 -4.29 -21.88
C ILE A 780 -23.84 -4.57 -21.18
N MET A 781 -24.61 -3.51 -20.91
CA MET A 781 -25.93 -3.55 -20.28
C MET A 781 -26.95 -4.39 -21.06
N ALA A 782 -26.88 -4.35 -22.40
CA ALA A 782 -27.72 -5.13 -23.31
C ALA A 782 -27.24 -6.58 -23.53
N HIS A 783 -26.15 -7.02 -22.88
CA HIS A 783 -25.67 -8.39 -23.06
C HIS A 783 -26.58 -9.41 -22.33
N PRO A 784 -26.94 -10.56 -22.92
CA PRO A 784 -27.86 -11.54 -22.30
C PRO A 784 -27.47 -12.03 -20.90
N PHE A 785 -26.19 -11.92 -20.54
CA PHE A 785 -25.73 -12.17 -19.16
C PHE A 785 -26.46 -11.31 -18.11
N PHE A 786 -26.95 -10.12 -18.47
CA PHE A 786 -27.72 -9.23 -17.62
C PHE A 786 -29.22 -9.17 -17.99
N GLU A 787 -29.75 -10.07 -18.81
CA GLU A 787 -31.17 -10.11 -19.20
C GLU A 787 -32.12 -10.20 -17.99
N SER A 788 -31.69 -10.90 -16.93
CA SER A 788 -32.41 -10.98 -15.65
C SER A 788 -32.27 -9.74 -14.75
N ILE A 789 -31.50 -8.72 -15.18
CA ILE A 789 -31.30 -7.46 -14.47
C ILE A 789 -32.11 -6.34 -15.12
N ASP A 790 -33.21 -6.01 -14.46
CA ASP A 790 -33.93 -4.75 -14.62
C ASP A 790 -33.22 -3.67 -13.77
N TRP A 791 -32.81 -2.60 -14.44
CA TRP A 791 -31.85 -1.61 -13.97
C TRP A 791 -32.48 -0.52 -13.08
N ASP A 792 -33.78 -0.29 -13.17
CA ASP A 792 -34.45 0.75 -12.38
C ASP A 792 -34.57 0.33 -10.91
N LYS A 793 -34.92 -0.94 -10.70
CA LYS A 793 -34.86 -1.61 -9.38
C LYS A 793 -33.47 -1.46 -8.76
N LEU A 794 -32.44 -1.64 -9.60
CA LEU A 794 -31.03 -1.68 -9.22
C LEU A 794 -30.64 -0.29 -8.69
N MET A 795 -30.90 0.75 -9.48
CA MET A 795 -30.63 2.13 -9.11
C MET A 795 -31.35 2.56 -7.82
N ARG A 796 -32.54 2.02 -7.52
CA ARG A 796 -33.27 2.29 -6.26
C ARG A 796 -32.92 1.35 -5.10
N LYS A 797 -31.98 0.41 -5.28
CA LYS A 797 -31.64 -0.68 -4.32
C LYS A 797 -32.84 -1.57 -3.90
N GLU A 798 -33.87 -1.69 -4.74
CA GLU A 798 -35.05 -2.56 -4.59
C GLU A 798 -34.79 -4.03 -4.98
N ILE A 799 -33.51 -4.39 -4.97
CA ILE A 799 -33.03 -5.71 -5.30
C ILE A 799 -32.22 -6.13 -4.06
N GLU A 800 -32.60 -7.23 -3.40
CA GLU A 800 -32.17 -7.65 -2.05
C GLU A 800 -30.90 -8.52 -2.07
N PRO A 801 -29.83 -8.18 -1.32
CA PRO A 801 -28.52 -8.87 -1.40
C PRO A 801 -28.49 -10.40 -1.35
N PRO A 802 -27.74 -11.05 -2.28
CA PRO A 802 -27.64 -12.51 -2.43
C PRO A 802 -26.70 -13.16 -1.41
N PHE A 803 -26.24 -12.32 -0.50
CA PHE A 803 -25.27 -12.52 0.54
C PHE A 803 -25.38 -11.22 1.35
N VAL A 804 -25.89 -11.34 2.56
CA VAL A 804 -25.87 -10.28 3.56
C VAL A 804 -24.58 -10.50 4.37
N PRO A 805 -23.68 -9.51 4.49
CA PRO A 805 -22.52 -9.65 5.37
C PRO A 805 -22.99 -9.69 6.82
N ASP A 806 -22.35 -10.54 7.63
CA ASP A 806 -22.58 -10.57 9.08
C ASP A 806 -22.06 -9.26 9.69
N VAL A 807 -22.97 -8.47 10.28
CA VAL A 807 -22.72 -7.11 10.79
C VAL A 807 -23.60 -6.89 12.01
N SER A 808 -22.98 -6.81 13.19
CA SER A 808 -23.63 -6.66 14.49
C SER A 808 -23.93 -5.20 14.88
N SER A 809 -23.16 -4.23 14.38
CA SER A 809 -23.34 -2.80 14.68
C SER A 809 -22.94 -1.89 13.51
N VAL A 810 -23.25 -0.60 13.63
CA VAL A 810 -22.86 0.44 12.65
C VAL A 810 -21.35 0.79 12.67
N ASP A 811 -20.65 0.38 13.73
CA ASP A 811 -19.20 0.51 13.92
C ASP A 811 -18.47 -0.85 13.94
N ASP A 812 -19.12 -1.90 13.44
CA ASP A 812 -18.55 -3.24 13.35
C ASP A 812 -17.32 -3.28 12.41
N ILE A 813 -16.31 -4.05 12.80
CA ILE A 813 -15.04 -4.25 12.11
C ILE A 813 -14.72 -5.73 11.83
N THR A 814 -15.63 -6.67 12.09
CA THR A 814 -15.44 -8.11 11.89
C THR A 814 -15.06 -8.47 10.45
N ASN A 815 -15.65 -7.80 9.45
CA ASN A 815 -15.32 -7.94 8.02
C ASN A 815 -14.07 -7.14 7.58
N VAL A 816 -13.41 -6.42 8.50
CA VAL A 816 -12.11 -5.76 8.26
C VAL A 816 -11.00 -6.76 8.59
N PRO A 817 -9.95 -6.91 7.77
CA PRO A 817 -8.82 -7.79 8.09
C PRO A 817 -8.21 -7.50 9.47
N GLU A 818 -8.02 -8.56 10.26
CA GLU A 818 -7.57 -8.51 11.67
C GLU A 818 -6.30 -7.65 11.90
N MET A 819 -5.39 -7.66 10.93
CA MET A 819 -4.17 -6.83 10.90
C MET A 819 -4.43 -5.31 11.06
N PHE A 820 -5.64 -4.83 10.79
CA PHE A 820 -6.06 -3.44 11.03
C PHE A 820 -6.87 -3.29 12.32
N GLN A 821 -7.72 -4.26 12.68
CA GLN A 821 -8.53 -4.23 13.91
C GLN A 821 -7.71 -4.00 15.18
N ASN A 822 -6.49 -4.56 15.20
CA ASN A 822 -5.52 -4.51 16.29
C ASN A 822 -4.54 -3.32 16.23
N MET A 823 -4.70 -2.39 15.28
CA MET A 823 -3.90 -1.16 15.21
C MET A 823 -4.50 -0.04 16.07
N ALA A 824 -3.65 0.76 16.72
CA ALA A 824 -4.10 1.93 17.46
C ALA A 824 -4.73 3.00 16.54
N ALA A 825 -5.89 3.51 16.93
CA ALA A 825 -6.67 4.51 16.20
C ALA A 825 -6.13 5.95 16.32
N VAL A 826 -4.85 6.14 16.65
CA VAL A 826 -4.23 7.47 16.76
C VAL A 826 -3.96 8.09 15.39
N ASP A 827 -4.10 9.41 15.29
CA ASP A 827 -3.53 10.19 14.20
C ASP A 827 -2.04 10.45 14.47
N SER A 828 -1.18 10.10 13.51
CA SER A 828 0.27 10.01 13.75
C SER A 828 0.94 11.38 13.58
N PRO A 829 1.77 11.86 14.54
CA PRO A 829 2.43 13.16 14.42
C PRO A 829 3.41 13.18 13.24
N VAL A 830 3.46 14.31 12.54
CA VAL A 830 4.35 14.54 11.38
C VAL A 830 5.61 15.26 11.86
N ASN A 831 6.75 14.87 11.27
CA ASN A 831 8.07 15.28 11.73
C ASN A 831 8.45 16.60 11.02
N LYS A 832 8.19 17.75 11.64
CA LYS A 832 8.39 19.09 11.05
C LYS A 832 9.78 19.25 10.39
N LYS A 833 9.75 19.52 9.08
CA LYS A 833 10.81 20.18 8.28
C LYS A 833 10.11 21.06 7.26
N ASN A 834 10.69 22.23 6.98
CA ASN A 834 10.03 23.34 6.28
C ASN A 834 9.55 22.97 4.87
N GLY A 835 8.47 23.60 4.44
CA GLY A 835 7.80 23.36 3.17
C GLY A 835 6.47 24.11 3.10
N GLU A 836 6.48 25.41 3.39
CA GLU A 836 5.31 26.28 3.26
C GLU A 836 5.04 26.49 1.75
N GLY A 837 3.92 25.93 1.29
CA GLY A 837 3.51 25.98 -0.11
C GLY A 837 1.99 25.88 -0.21
N HIS A 838 1.38 26.92 -0.79
CA HIS A 838 -0.06 27.07 -1.02
C HIS A 838 -0.55 26.13 -2.13
N HIS A 839 -0.58 24.83 -1.82
CA HIS A 839 -0.87 23.76 -2.80
C HIS A 839 -2.26 23.13 -2.64
N PHE A 840 -3.00 23.45 -1.57
CA PHE A 840 -4.21 22.71 -1.17
C PHE A 840 -5.33 23.61 -0.65
N ASP A 841 -5.36 24.89 -1.00
CA ASP A 841 -6.19 25.86 -0.28
C ASP A 841 -7.70 25.58 -0.48
N ASP A 842 -8.11 25.13 -1.67
CA ASP A 842 -9.47 24.64 -2.01
C ASP A 842 -9.82 23.22 -1.48
N PHE A 843 -9.00 22.66 -0.59
CA PHE A 843 -9.21 21.28 -0.11
C PHE A 843 -10.40 21.14 0.86
N THR A 844 -10.90 22.22 1.45
CA THR A 844 -12.02 22.17 2.40
C THR A 844 -13.36 21.89 1.69
N TYR A 845 -14.24 21.11 2.33
CA TYR A 845 -15.58 20.76 1.85
C TYR A 845 -16.48 20.31 3.01
N GLN A 846 -17.76 20.62 2.93
CA GLN A 846 -18.80 20.13 3.83
C GLN A 846 -20.08 19.92 3.01
N GLU A 847 -20.70 18.75 3.12
CA GLU A 847 -21.96 18.45 2.44
C GLU A 847 -23.15 19.15 3.13
N ASP A 848 -23.96 19.85 2.34
CA ASP A 848 -25.23 20.42 2.78
C ASP A 848 -26.32 19.33 2.95
N GLY A 849 -26.38 18.77 4.15
CA GLY A 849 -27.67 18.43 4.77
C GLY A 849 -28.42 17.19 4.27
N TYR A 850 -27.75 16.07 3.94
CA TYR A 850 -28.44 14.79 3.72
C TYR A 850 -28.38 13.85 4.93
N ILE A 851 -29.50 13.71 5.65
CA ILE A 851 -29.63 12.79 6.79
C ILE A 851 -29.57 11.33 6.31
N MET A 852 -28.65 10.53 6.85
CA MET A 852 -28.73 9.07 6.73
C MET A 852 -29.96 8.54 7.48
N ARG A 853 -31.04 8.22 6.76
CA ARG A 853 -32.09 7.32 7.28
C ARG A 853 -31.59 5.87 7.28
N ALA A 854 -30.66 5.57 8.19
CA ALA A 854 -30.12 4.24 8.44
C ALA A 854 -30.55 3.74 9.83
N THR A 855 -31.48 2.79 9.84
CA THR A 855 -31.61 1.73 10.87
C THR A 855 -31.49 2.16 12.34
N HIS A 856 -32.41 3.01 12.81
CA HIS A 856 -32.93 2.84 14.18
C HIS A 856 -34.09 1.83 14.11
N ASN A 857 -33.76 0.55 14.23
CA ASN A 857 -34.67 -0.57 14.54
C ASN A 857 -33.85 -1.87 14.75
N LEU A 858 -33.10 -1.92 15.85
CA LEU A 858 -32.38 -3.11 16.32
C LEU A 858 -32.57 -3.38 17.83
N ASN A 859 -33.45 -2.62 18.50
CA ASN A 859 -33.74 -2.72 19.94
C ASN A 859 -35.25 -2.65 20.24
N GLN A 860 -36.08 -3.15 19.32
CA GLN A 860 -37.49 -3.45 19.57
C GLN A 860 -37.87 -4.74 18.84
N HIS A 861 -37.65 -5.87 19.50
CA HIS A 861 -38.68 -6.87 19.76
C HIS A 861 -38.19 -7.89 20.80
N GLN A 862 -39.09 -8.28 21.70
CA GLN A 862 -39.09 -9.59 22.35
C GLN A 862 -39.72 -10.60 21.39
#